data_AF-A0A8T2QRW0-F1
#
_entry.id   AF-A0A8T2QRW0-F1
#
_cell.length_a   1.000
_cell.length_b   1.000
_cell.length_c   1.000
_cell.angle_alpha   90.00
_cell.angle_beta   90.00
_cell.angle_gamma   90.00
#
_symmetry.space_group_name_H-M   'P 1'
#
loop_
_entity.id
_entity.type
_entity.pdbx_description
1 polymer ?
#
loop_
_entity_poly.entity_id
_entity_poly.type
_entity_poly.pdbx_seq_one_letter_code
_entity_poly.pdbx_strand_id
1 'polypeptide(L)'
;MSCLSGDYDLSRLPSTGETQASFDETFGLLQLIMEICKTSSAARSFFYDELAVLCESVSLHPSIIEWVSKQTIEFESLFLLDLEAGNVPTELKSSESLEGDAWMNLDGEVSPILLNIQNLLMSDGTSSAQALIFLPSSFRLLAAVERATNHGSLGNIDALLGCPLYLPSHQLFIGDEWHGLSEQIKESLCLSIYYGINWIRELINAYSTQVHCSNESLTQASREEISTKLLKRMRNLILLEILLGECIKTVPSLSLPVLHSEADRQDRRNHISNSKKEPVSKLQKKRKAANLEEFNASTSQLEKNDTQVSNGRQKQKKIQDCFSQKSKDSPTQQQVTGVTQASGHLKHERASQLEEQRWKFRPLCVDSLSILSIPQYKPSLDCCLDPCAELPIHLYLLRDLLHKLESLEIQTRRVTLGVSSSHSTKLPSGLGPMNAAHLFKRLKPVFPSLRTHLDTAARILCAGSGFKLSDSCKEHWNTEALSAGNPDFNFPVESQCATAGSILAVTIRCLSKVFTSSELVCESSVPTITGILLAFDTVNSQNKFIHDLLPPPSPGSLEYAFCIAYSYLDELFEAAATISFSVATDLVMAQKSLVSCAEGLMEACKEAIQRSGSFRSTSFLSYLKNRLSVSAGRVLQHQWKYDGQGKCWSKGDLVQPLLKMFLEYNDAPLELLEELACNIMPQVPVQKTGTKDVIQGYPTLCPGNLLVWYRVQLEEHLKIFTKMIKDALSMQKSKTAKEDSIDFTLVRARQCATILVSLVNLSKIHPDKVALHSVAVKFGGKFIDCFLKGIDFWQAQYVARKDAINAVVKELQKATRTIQTLCSEAKGSKKMPVTSKVPAVKRSLERYVFCIKALLHSTSQGNSFWMGNLKHKNLQGDEVGSQLPVSDEERDEVASVGDDDDEAEQAELGGSGDEIGASGEDES
;
A
#
# COMPACT_ATOMS: atom_id res chain seq x y z
N MET A 1 -11.32 3.35 -38.75
CA MET A 1 -11.91 2.33 -37.84
C MET A 1 -13.17 1.74 -38.42
N SER A 2 -14.30 2.43 -38.45
CA SER A 2 -15.54 1.93 -39.08
C SER A 2 -15.36 1.52 -40.55
N CYS A 3 -14.51 2.22 -41.32
CA CYS A 3 -14.23 1.84 -42.71
C CYS A 3 -13.34 0.60 -42.90
N LEU A 4 -12.87 -0.04 -41.82
CA LEU A 4 -11.93 -1.17 -41.88
C LEU A 4 -12.50 -2.47 -41.29
N SER A 5 -13.69 -2.42 -40.70
CA SER A 5 -14.36 -3.57 -40.07
C SER A 5 -15.12 -4.43 -41.08
N GLY A 6 -15.07 -5.75 -40.93
CA GLY A 6 -15.85 -6.70 -41.75
C GLY A 6 -17.37 -6.65 -41.54
N ASP A 7 -17.82 -6.21 -40.36
CA ASP A 7 -19.24 -6.13 -39.99
C ASP A 7 -19.92 -4.87 -40.57
N TYR A 8 -20.13 -4.86 -41.90
CA TYR A 8 -21.03 -3.92 -42.55
C TYR A 8 -22.46 -4.47 -42.62
N ASP A 9 -23.36 -3.92 -41.80
CA ASP A 9 -24.79 -4.17 -41.90
C ASP A 9 -25.34 -3.59 -43.23
N LEU A 10 -25.60 -4.49 -44.19
CA LEU A 10 -26.11 -4.20 -45.53
C LEU A 10 -27.48 -3.49 -45.55
N SER A 11 -28.13 -3.29 -44.40
CA SER A 11 -29.43 -2.61 -44.31
C SER A 11 -29.39 -1.07 -44.31
N ARG A 12 -28.20 -0.43 -44.27
CA ARG A 12 -28.05 1.04 -44.28
C ARG A 12 -26.96 1.54 -45.25
N LEU A 13 -27.35 1.74 -46.51
CA LEU A 13 -26.50 2.23 -47.60
C LEU A 13 -26.53 3.76 -47.77
N PRO A 14 -25.38 4.47 -47.73
CA PRO A 14 -24.93 5.33 -48.84
C PRO A 14 -24.54 4.46 -50.05
N SER A 15 -24.23 5.03 -51.22
CA SER A 15 -24.04 4.20 -52.42
C SER A 15 -22.86 3.21 -52.29
N THR A 16 -23.00 2.02 -52.86
CA THR A 16 -21.99 0.96 -52.80
C THR A 16 -20.63 1.37 -53.39
N GLY A 17 -20.61 2.32 -54.34
CA GLY A 17 -19.38 2.88 -54.90
C GLY A 17 -18.62 3.82 -53.95
N GLU A 18 -19.32 4.62 -53.14
CA GLU A 18 -18.70 5.54 -52.18
C GLU A 18 -18.03 4.79 -51.02
N THR A 19 -18.60 3.66 -50.62
CA THR A 19 -18.09 2.86 -49.49
C THR A 19 -16.83 2.10 -49.88
N GLN A 20 -16.80 1.53 -51.10
CA GLN A 20 -15.59 0.88 -51.64
C GLN A 20 -14.45 1.88 -51.84
N ALA A 21 -14.73 3.06 -52.43
CA ALA A 21 -13.72 4.10 -52.60
C ALA A 21 -13.12 4.58 -51.25
N SER A 22 -13.95 4.68 -50.20
CA SER A 22 -13.49 5.02 -48.85
C SER A 22 -12.62 3.91 -48.22
N PHE A 23 -12.92 2.64 -48.48
CA PHE A 23 -12.06 1.52 -48.07
C PHE A 23 -10.70 1.58 -48.77
N ASP A 24 -10.69 1.70 -50.10
CA ASP A 24 -9.47 1.71 -50.90
C ASP A 24 -8.56 2.91 -50.54
N GLU A 25 -9.14 4.09 -50.29
CA GLU A 25 -8.41 5.27 -49.80
C GLU A 25 -7.82 5.02 -48.39
N THR A 26 -8.63 4.50 -47.46
CA THR A 26 -8.16 4.23 -46.08
C THR A 26 -7.07 3.16 -46.05
N PHE A 27 -7.18 2.14 -46.91
CA PHE A 27 -6.18 1.08 -47.03
C PHE A 27 -4.88 1.58 -47.69
N GLY A 28 -4.97 2.40 -48.74
CA GLY A 28 -3.80 3.06 -49.34
C GLY A 28 -3.09 3.99 -48.35
N LEU A 29 -3.83 4.71 -47.51
CA LEU A 29 -3.25 5.52 -46.42
C LEU A 29 -2.54 4.65 -45.37
N LEU A 30 -3.12 3.51 -44.98
CA LEU A 30 -2.48 2.56 -44.04
C LEU A 30 -1.16 2.02 -44.59
N GLN A 31 -1.13 1.69 -45.89
CA GLN A 31 0.09 1.26 -46.59
C GLN A 31 1.15 2.36 -46.61
N LEU A 32 0.77 3.59 -46.95
CA LEU A 32 1.69 4.74 -46.95
C LEU A 32 2.28 5.02 -45.56
N ILE A 33 1.45 4.98 -44.51
CA ILE A 33 1.91 5.19 -43.13
C ILE A 33 2.94 4.11 -42.74
N MET A 34 2.70 2.85 -43.09
CA MET A 34 3.64 1.77 -42.79
C MET A 34 5.00 1.98 -43.47
N GLU A 35 5.03 2.33 -44.76
CA GLU A 35 6.29 2.57 -45.49
C GLU A 35 7.04 3.77 -44.92
N ILE A 36 6.34 4.81 -44.48
CA ILE A 36 6.95 5.91 -43.72
C ILE A 36 7.51 5.40 -42.37
N CYS A 37 6.75 4.61 -41.61
CA CYS A 37 7.20 4.06 -40.33
C CYS A 37 8.40 3.12 -40.46
N LYS A 38 8.54 2.36 -41.56
CA LYS A 38 9.72 1.50 -41.82
C LYS A 38 11.04 2.28 -41.84
N THR A 39 11.03 3.58 -42.12
CA THR A 39 12.24 4.43 -42.12
C THR A 39 12.86 4.67 -40.73
N SER A 40 12.17 4.31 -39.65
CA SER A 40 12.68 4.45 -38.28
C SER A 40 12.22 3.29 -37.41
N SER A 41 13.17 2.53 -36.83
CA SER A 41 12.84 1.37 -35.99
C SER A 41 11.89 1.68 -34.83
N ALA A 42 11.98 2.88 -34.23
CA ALA A 42 11.05 3.29 -33.18
C ALA A 42 9.62 3.53 -33.71
N ALA A 43 9.49 4.14 -34.90
CA ALA A 43 8.20 4.35 -35.55
C ALA A 43 7.60 3.04 -36.09
N ARG A 44 8.43 2.17 -36.69
CA ARG A 44 8.07 0.79 -37.09
C ARG A 44 7.56 -0.01 -35.89
N SER A 45 8.27 0.06 -34.76
CA SER A 45 7.91 -0.65 -33.53
C SER A 45 6.56 -0.19 -32.97
N PHE A 46 6.33 1.13 -32.89
CA PHE A 46 5.04 1.70 -32.49
C PHE A 46 3.91 1.29 -33.44
N PHE A 47 4.11 1.39 -34.76
CA PHE A 47 3.10 1.03 -35.75
C PHE A 47 2.72 -0.45 -35.69
N TYR A 48 3.68 -1.35 -35.47
CA TYR A 48 3.44 -2.77 -35.30
C TYR A 48 2.69 -3.11 -33.99
N ASP A 49 2.97 -2.40 -32.89
CA ASP A 49 2.20 -2.56 -31.64
C ASP A 49 0.72 -2.17 -31.84
N GLU A 50 0.45 -1.00 -32.43
CA GLU A 50 -0.92 -0.53 -32.67
C GLU A 50 -1.64 -1.45 -33.67
N LEU A 51 -0.96 -1.89 -34.73
CA LEU A 51 -1.53 -2.81 -35.73
C LEU A 51 -1.84 -4.20 -35.13
N ALA A 52 -0.99 -4.70 -34.22
CA ALA A 52 -1.28 -5.93 -33.49
C ALA A 52 -2.52 -5.78 -32.61
N VAL A 53 -2.65 -4.66 -31.87
CA VAL A 53 -3.85 -4.36 -31.07
C VAL A 53 -5.10 -4.24 -31.96
N LEU A 54 -4.99 -3.67 -33.17
CA LEU A 54 -6.10 -3.63 -34.13
C LEU A 54 -6.53 -5.04 -34.58
N CYS A 55 -5.60 -5.91 -34.94
CA CYS A 55 -5.88 -7.31 -35.28
C CYS A 55 -6.52 -8.11 -34.12
N GLU A 56 -6.17 -7.78 -32.87
CA GLU A 56 -6.72 -8.43 -31.67
C GLU A 56 -8.09 -7.91 -31.24
N SER A 57 -8.44 -6.66 -31.58
CA SER A 57 -9.61 -5.96 -31.04
C SER A 57 -10.76 -5.76 -32.03
N VAL A 58 -10.51 -5.87 -33.34
CA VAL A 58 -11.51 -5.63 -34.40
C VAL A 58 -11.42 -6.72 -35.46
N SER A 59 -12.55 -7.20 -35.95
CA SER A 59 -12.60 -8.02 -37.18
C SER A 59 -12.27 -7.14 -38.38
N LEU A 60 -11.01 -7.16 -38.81
CA LEU A 60 -10.51 -6.39 -39.96
C LEU A 60 -10.92 -7.07 -41.28
N HIS A 61 -11.10 -6.28 -42.33
CA HIS A 61 -11.38 -6.79 -43.67
C HIS A 61 -10.28 -7.78 -44.14
N PRO A 62 -10.61 -8.93 -44.76
CA PRO A 62 -9.65 -9.99 -45.09
C PRO A 62 -8.42 -9.51 -45.89
N SER A 63 -8.60 -8.59 -46.85
CA SER A 63 -7.49 -8.03 -47.65
C SER A 63 -6.47 -7.25 -46.81
N ILE A 64 -6.89 -6.68 -45.67
CA ILE A 64 -5.97 -6.04 -44.72
C ILE A 64 -5.15 -7.12 -44.02
N ILE A 65 -5.80 -8.16 -43.48
CA ILE A 65 -5.13 -9.28 -42.80
C ILE A 65 -4.12 -9.97 -43.73
N GLU A 66 -4.50 -10.24 -44.98
CA GLU A 66 -3.59 -10.81 -46.01
C GLU A 66 -2.39 -9.88 -46.28
N TRP A 67 -2.62 -8.57 -46.36
CA TRP A 67 -1.54 -7.60 -46.53
C TRP A 67 -0.61 -7.54 -45.31
N VAL A 68 -1.14 -7.51 -44.08
CA VAL A 68 -0.32 -7.53 -42.86
C VAL A 68 0.48 -8.82 -42.76
N SER A 69 -0.13 -9.98 -43.08
CA SER A 69 0.56 -11.27 -43.14
C SER A 69 1.78 -11.26 -44.08
N LYS A 70 1.67 -10.59 -45.23
CA LYS A 70 2.83 -10.40 -46.14
C LYS A 70 3.94 -9.54 -45.53
N GLN A 71 3.62 -8.62 -44.62
CA GLN A 71 4.63 -7.81 -43.92
C GLN A 71 5.34 -8.58 -42.79
N THR A 72 4.72 -9.63 -42.25
CA THR A 72 5.33 -10.43 -41.18
C THR A 72 6.33 -11.47 -41.71
N ILE A 73 6.37 -11.74 -43.02
CA ILE A 73 7.34 -12.65 -43.66
C ILE A 73 8.79 -12.17 -43.47
N GLU A 74 9.02 -10.85 -43.47
CA GLU A 74 10.36 -10.25 -43.27
C GLU A 74 10.99 -10.66 -41.91
N PHE A 75 10.19 -11.05 -40.92
CA PHE A 75 10.63 -11.47 -39.59
C PHE A 75 11.64 -12.63 -39.63
N GLU A 76 11.35 -13.66 -40.41
CA GLU A 76 12.20 -14.85 -40.53
C GLU A 76 13.58 -14.46 -41.08
N SER A 77 13.59 -13.75 -42.22
CA SER A 77 14.82 -13.31 -42.89
C SER A 77 15.67 -12.30 -42.12
N LEU A 78 15.10 -11.58 -41.14
CA LEU A 78 15.82 -10.57 -40.35
C LEU A 78 16.38 -11.12 -39.03
N PHE A 79 15.64 -11.99 -38.37
CA PHE A 79 15.87 -12.32 -36.96
C PHE A 79 16.23 -13.78 -36.70
N LEU A 80 15.96 -14.68 -37.65
CA LEU A 80 16.21 -16.11 -37.51
C LEU A 80 17.44 -16.56 -38.31
N LEU A 81 18.03 -17.66 -37.85
CA LEU A 81 19.06 -18.43 -38.53
C LEU A 81 18.66 -19.90 -38.49
N ASP A 82 18.97 -20.64 -39.56
CA ASP A 82 18.77 -22.08 -39.60
C ASP A 82 19.78 -22.81 -38.69
N LEU A 83 19.35 -23.93 -38.10
CA LEU A 83 20.18 -24.81 -37.29
C LEU A 83 20.30 -26.20 -37.95
N GLU A 84 21.54 -26.69 -38.06
CA GLU A 84 21.78 -28.09 -38.41
C GLU A 84 21.92 -28.93 -37.13
N ALA A 85 20.94 -29.81 -36.88
CA ALA A 85 20.85 -30.64 -35.67
C ALA A 85 20.99 -29.84 -34.35
N GLY A 86 20.38 -28.65 -34.29
CA GLY A 86 20.43 -27.76 -33.12
C GLY A 86 21.76 -27.01 -32.92
N ASN A 87 22.75 -27.14 -33.81
CA ASN A 87 24.07 -26.51 -33.68
C ASN A 87 24.13 -25.14 -34.35
N VAL A 88 24.76 -24.15 -33.67
CA VAL A 88 25.06 -22.84 -34.26
C VAL A 88 25.93 -23.00 -35.51
N PRO A 89 25.57 -22.38 -36.65
CA PRO A 89 26.34 -22.42 -37.90
C PRO A 89 27.84 -22.13 -37.70
N THR A 90 28.69 -22.92 -38.34
CA THR A 90 30.15 -22.86 -38.14
C THR A 90 30.75 -21.53 -38.55
N GLU A 91 30.13 -20.83 -39.50
CA GLU A 91 30.54 -19.50 -39.98
C GLU A 91 30.54 -18.46 -38.84
N LEU A 92 29.52 -18.50 -37.97
CA LEU A 92 29.38 -17.61 -36.80
C LEU A 92 30.42 -17.89 -35.70
N LYS A 93 31.04 -19.07 -35.71
CA LYS A 93 32.14 -19.45 -34.81
C LYS A 93 33.52 -19.06 -35.35
N SER A 94 33.59 -18.55 -36.59
CA SER A 94 34.83 -18.30 -37.32
C SER A 94 35.17 -16.82 -37.54
N SER A 95 34.25 -15.91 -37.23
CA SER A 95 34.49 -14.47 -37.26
C SER A 95 35.38 -14.00 -36.10
N GLU A 96 36.20 -12.95 -36.33
CA GLU A 96 37.05 -12.31 -35.31
C GLU A 96 36.24 -11.56 -34.20
N SER A 97 34.94 -11.79 -34.14
CA SER A 97 33.99 -11.21 -33.21
C SER A 97 33.97 -11.91 -31.84
N LEU A 98 33.43 -11.24 -30.83
CA LEU A 98 33.19 -11.78 -29.50
C LEU A 98 32.43 -13.13 -29.55
N GLU A 99 32.87 -14.12 -28.76
CA GLU A 99 32.32 -15.49 -28.74
C GLU A 99 30.82 -15.52 -28.37
N GLY A 100 30.06 -16.44 -28.98
CA GLY A 100 28.62 -16.57 -28.81
C GLY A 100 28.13 -18.02 -28.81
N ASP A 101 27.13 -18.29 -27.97
CA ASP A 101 26.54 -19.61 -27.69
C ASP A 101 25.04 -19.65 -28.06
N ALA A 102 24.50 -20.84 -28.33
CA ALA A 102 23.06 -21.07 -28.37
C ALA A 102 22.50 -21.31 -26.96
N TRP A 103 22.00 -20.25 -26.32
CA TRP A 103 21.40 -20.32 -24.98
C TRP A 103 19.96 -20.84 -25.06
N MET A 104 19.51 -21.56 -24.03
CA MET A 104 18.08 -21.79 -23.76
C MET A 104 17.32 -22.49 -24.90
N ASN A 105 17.98 -23.45 -25.56
CA ASN A 105 17.37 -24.36 -26.52
C ASN A 105 16.42 -25.33 -25.76
N LEU A 106 15.12 -25.21 -25.97
CA LEU A 106 14.13 -26.08 -25.31
C LEU A 106 13.78 -27.32 -26.14
N ASP A 107 14.03 -27.27 -27.44
CA ASP A 107 13.76 -28.35 -28.41
C ASP A 107 15.02 -29.22 -28.67
N GLY A 108 16.20 -28.78 -28.24
CA GLY A 108 17.44 -29.52 -28.37
C GLY A 108 17.86 -29.73 -29.82
N GLU A 109 18.25 -30.96 -30.17
CA GLU A 109 18.73 -31.34 -31.51
C GLU A 109 17.67 -31.18 -32.61
N VAL A 110 16.37 -31.17 -32.26
CA VAL A 110 15.27 -30.98 -33.22
C VAL A 110 14.88 -29.52 -33.43
N SER A 111 15.55 -28.56 -32.79
CA SER A 111 15.32 -27.13 -33.01
C SER A 111 15.75 -26.74 -34.44
N PRO A 112 14.83 -26.24 -35.30
CA PRO A 112 15.16 -25.91 -36.68
C PRO A 112 15.76 -24.51 -36.84
N ILE A 113 15.51 -23.60 -35.88
CA ILE A 113 15.79 -22.17 -35.97
C ILE A 113 16.46 -21.62 -34.69
N LEU A 114 17.17 -20.51 -34.82
CA LEU A 114 17.91 -19.79 -33.77
C LEU A 114 17.60 -18.29 -33.85
N LEU A 115 17.32 -17.62 -32.74
CA LEU A 115 17.12 -16.17 -32.72
C LEU A 115 18.46 -15.42 -32.65
N ASN A 116 18.75 -14.59 -33.65
CA ASN A 116 20.08 -14.03 -33.92
C ASN A 116 20.39 -12.70 -33.18
N ILE A 117 20.26 -12.65 -31.84
CA ILE A 117 20.43 -11.38 -31.09
C ILE A 117 21.86 -10.83 -31.18
N GLN A 118 22.87 -11.64 -30.86
CA GLN A 118 24.25 -11.17 -30.74
C GLN A 118 24.82 -10.63 -32.05
N ASN A 119 24.66 -11.35 -33.17
CA ASN A 119 25.24 -10.91 -34.45
C ASN A 119 24.58 -9.60 -34.93
N LEU A 120 23.25 -9.48 -34.81
CA LEU A 120 22.54 -8.25 -35.15
C LEU A 120 23.04 -7.05 -34.33
N LEU A 121 23.36 -7.24 -33.05
CA LEU A 121 23.90 -6.18 -32.19
C LEU A 121 25.37 -5.85 -32.51
N MET A 122 26.18 -6.85 -32.81
CA MET A 122 27.64 -6.72 -32.95
C MET A 122 28.12 -6.45 -34.39
N SER A 123 27.25 -6.59 -35.40
CA SER A 123 27.59 -6.27 -36.79
C SER A 123 27.91 -4.78 -36.99
N ASP A 124 28.85 -4.47 -37.89
CA ASP A 124 29.31 -3.09 -38.18
C ASP A 124 28.22 -2.16 -38.72
N GLY A 125 27.06 -2.71 -39.10
CA GLY A 125 25.92 -1.97 -39.62
C GLY A 125 24.99 -1.46 -38.51
N THR A 126 24.99 -0.14 -38.28
CA THR A 126 24.05 0.52 -37.33
C THR A 126 22.57 0.22 -37.59
N SER A 127 22.20 -0.20 -38.80
CA SER A 127 20.84 -0.61 -39.17
C SER A 127 20.42 -1.95 -38.54
N SER A 128 21.35 -2.91 -38.41
CA SER A 128 21.07 -4.25 -37.88
C SER A 128 20.79 -4.21 -36.38
N ALA A 129 21.62 -3.49 -35.62
CA ALA A 129 21.42 -3.27 -34.19
C ALA A 129 20.12 -2.50 -33.91
N GLN A 130 19.71 -1.61 -34.82
CA GLN A 130 18.42 -0.93 -34.76
C GLN A 130 17.22 -1.85 -35.06
N ALA A 131 17.39 -3.01 -35.70
CA ALA A 131 16.29 -3.95 -35.92
C ALA A 131 15.78 -4.57 -34.61
N LEU A 132 16.67 -4.78 -33.64
CA LEU A 132 16.35 -5.31 -32.31
C LEU A 132 15.36 -4.40 -31.52
N ILE A 133 15.24 -3.12 -31.90
CA ILE A 133 14.26 -2.18 -31.31
C ILE A 133 12.81 -2.53 -31.70
N PHE A 134 12.60 -3.12 -32.89
CA PHE A 134 11.27 -3.54 -33.36
C PHE A 134 11.06 -5.06 -33.39
N LEU A 135 12.07 -5.86 -33.03
CA LEU A 135 11.94 -7.31 -32.85
C LEU A 135 10.71 -7.71 -31.98
N PRO A 136 10.50 -7.16 -30.77
CA PRO A 136 9.37 -7.54 -29.92
C PRO A 136 7.99 -7.21 -30.52
N SER A 137 7.87 -6.10 -31.24
CA SER A 137 6.61 -5.65 -31.86
C SER A 137 6.35 -6.36 -33.18
N SER A 138 7.39 -6.70 -33.94
CA SER A 138 7.30 -7.54 -35.14
C SER A 138 6.78 -8.94 -34.80
N PHE A 139 7.29 -9.57 -33.74
CA PHE A 139 6.78 -10.85 -33.28
C PHE A 139 5.36 -10.75 -32.70
N ARG A 140 5.05 -9.69 -31.95
CA ARG A 140 3.69 -9.45 -31.45
C ARG A 140 2.69 -9.34 -32.61
N LEU A 141 3.06 -8.66 -33.69
CA LEU A 141 2.25 -8.55 -34.90
C LEU A 141 2.09 -9.91 -35.60
N LEU A 142 3.17 -10.66 -35.78
CA LEU A 142 3.15 -12.03 -36.32
C LEU A 142 2.18 -12.92 -35.52
N ALA A 143 2.32 -12.96 -34.19
CA ALA A 143 1.45 -13.75 -33.32
C ALA A 143 -0.01 -13.25 -33.25
N ALA A 144 -0.27 -11.98 -33.55
CA ALA A 144 -1.64 -11.44 -33.67
C ALA A 144 -2.30 -11.85 -35.00
N VAL A 145 -1.57 -11.72 -36.11
CA VAL A 145 -2.03 -12.16 -37.44
C VAL A 145 -2.25 -13.67 -37.47
N GLU A 146 -1.30 -14.45 -36.95
CA GLU A 146 -1.36 -15.91 -36.90
C GLU A 146 -2.61 -16.41 -36.16
N ARG A 147 -2.95 -15.79 -35.01
CA ARG A 147 -4.20 -16.07 -34.31
C ARG A 147 -5.44 -15.63 -35.10
N ALA A 148 -5.39 -14.49 -35.77
CA ALA A 148 -6.51 -14.00 -36.59
C ALA A 148 -6.79 -14.92 -37.80
N THR A 149 -5.76 -15.55 -38.38
CA THR A 149 -5.89 -16.44 -39.54
C THR A 149 -6.13 -17.91 -39.17
N ASN A 150 -5.57 -18.40 -38.05
CA ASN A 150 -5.62 -19.82 -37.67
C ASN A 150 -6.54 -20.11 -36.48
N HIS A 151 -7.72 -19.46 -36.44
CA HIS A 151 -8.75 -19.64 -35.41
C HIS A 151 -8.25 -19.47 -33.95
N GLY A 152 -7.25 -18.64 -33.72
CA GLY A 152 -6.63 -18.44 -32.41
C GLY A 152 -5.51 -19.42 -32.05
N SER A 153 -5.11 -20.32 -32.96
CA SER A 153 -3.90 -21.14 -32.81
C SER A 153 -2.63 -20.33 -33.06
N LEU A 154 -1.48 -20.85 -32.58
CA LEU A 154 -0.13 -20.40 -32.93
C LEU A 154 0.71 -21.54 -33.54
N GLY A 155 0.05 -22.62 -33.99
CA GLY A 155 0.71 -23.86 -34.39
C GLY A 155 1.70 -23.75 -35.55
N ASN A 156 1.53 -22.79 -36.48
CA ASN A 156 2.48 -22.65 -37.60
C ASN A 156 3.78 -21.92 -37.20
N ILE A 157 3.87 -21.38 -35.98
CA ILE A 157 5.05 -20.65 -35.48
C ILE A 157 5.58 -21.23 -34.16
N ASP A 158 5.15 -22.45 -33.81
CA ASP A 158 5.40 -23.12 -32.52
C ASP A 158 6.89 -23.33 -32.20
N ALA A 159 7.72 -23.55 -33.21
CA ALA A 159 9.19 -23.59 -33.12
C ALA A 159 9.79 -22.37 -32.42
N LEU A 160 9.18 -21.17 -32.53
CA LEU A 160 9.64 -19.96 -31.85
C LEU A 160 9.51 -20.07 -30.31
N LEU A 161 8.59 -20.89 -29.79
CA LEU A 161 8.48 -21.08 -28.35
C LEU A 161 9.69 -21.85 -27.80
N GLY A 162 10.27 -22.79 -28.56
CA GLY A 162 11.37 -23.63 -28.12
C GLY A 162 12.76 -23.25 -28.61
N CYS A 163 12.88 -22.41 -29.64
CA CYS A 163 14.15 -22.06 -30.27
C CYS A 163 15.21 -21.43 -29.32
N PRO A 164 16.50 -21.74 -29.46
CA PRO A 164 17.56 -21.05 -28.73
C PRO A 164 17.68 -19.57 -29.08
N LEU A 165 18.42 -18.85 -28.23
CA LEU A 165 18.84 -17.46 -28.41
C LEU A 165 20.35 -17.44 -28.66
N TYR A 166 20.81 -16.79 -29.72
CA TYR A 166 22.23 -16.55 -29.94
C TYR A 166 22.69 -15.38 -29.07
N LEU A 167 23.37 -15.72 -27.97
CA LEU A 167 23.79 -14.78 -26.93
C LEU A 167 25.28 -14.98 -26.61
N PRO A 168 25.96 -13.93 -26.10
CA PRO A 168 27.39 -14.00 -25.82
C PRO A 168 27.77 -15.16 -24.91
N SER A 169 28.97 -15.72 -25.13
CA SER A 169 29.50 -16.83 -24.33
C SER A 169 29.35 -16.57 -22.83
N HIS A 170 28.77 -17.53 -22.11
CA HIS A 170 28.47 -17.38 -20.69
C HIS A 170 29.73 -17.12 -19.83
N GLN A 171 30.90 -17.54 -20.31
CA GLN A 171 32.20 -17.32 -19.69
C GLN A 171 32.55 -15.83 -19.56
N LEU A 172 32.13 -15.00 -20.51
CA LEU A 172 32.38 -13.54 -20.55
C LEU A 172 31.73 -12.78 -19.38
N PHE A 173 30.77 -13.38 -18.69
CA PHE A 173 30.08 -12.80 -17.54
C PHE A 173 30.67 -13.24 -16.19
N ILE A 174 31.72 -14.06 -16.18
CA ILE A 174 32.24 -14.72 -14.97
C ILE A 174 33.65 -14.20 -14.63
N GLY A 175 33.84 -13.79 -13.37
CA GLY A 175 35.17 -13.54 -12.78
C GLY A 175 36.02 -12.52 -13.52
N ASP A 176 37.30 -12.86 -13.75
CA ASP A 176 38.30 -11.96 -14.32
C ASP A 176 38.02 -11.61 -15.79
N GLU A 177 37.36 -12.49 -16.56
CA GLU A 177 36.90 -12.21 -17.93
C GLU A 177 36.02 -10.97 -17.94
N TRP A 178 34.92 -10.97 -17.18
CA TRP A 178 34.05 -9.81 -17.06
C TRP A 178 34.82 -8.57 -16.63
N HIS A 179 35.72 -8.67 -15.64
CA HIS A 179 36.48 -7.52 -15.18
C HIS A 179 37.41 -6.94 -16.26
N GLY A 180 38.04 -7.77 -17.09
CA GLY A 180 38.95 -7.37 -18.17
C GLY A 180 38.30 -6.67 -19.37
N LEU A 181 36.99 -6.86 -19.62
CA LEU A 181 36.29 -6.26 -20.76
C LEU A 181 36.21 -4.73 -20.70
N SER A 182 36.21 -4.07 -21.86
CA SER A 182 35.95 -2.63 -21.96
C SER A 182 34.51 -2.27 -21.58
N GLU A 183 34.26 -1.01 -21.22
CA GLU A 183 32.91 -0.52 -20.88
C GLU A 183 31.94 -0.68 -22.06
N GLN A 184 32.39 -0.42 -23.30
CA GLN A 184 31.57 -0.57 -24.51
C GLN A 184 31.17 -2.04 -24.76
N ILE A 185 32.08 -2.99 -24.53
CA ILE A 185 31.73 -4.42 -24.66
C ILE A 185 30.74 -4.81 -23.57
N LYS A 186 30.95 -4.37 -22.32
CA LYS A 186 30.02 -4.59 -21.20
C LYS A 186 28.62 -4.02 -21.48
N GLU A 187 28.52 -2.84 -22.08
CA GLU A 187 27.26 -2.26 -22.55
C GLU A 187 26.58 -3.17 -23.60
N SER A 188 27.30 -3.61 -24.64
CA SER A 188 26.77 -4.54 -25.66
C SER A 188 26.34 -5.90 -25.09
N LEU A 189 27.10 -6.45 -24.13
CA LEU A 189 26.73 -7.66 -23.40
C LEU A 189 25.41 -7.46 -22.65
N CYS A 190 25.26 -6.37 -21.90
CA CYS A 190 24.03 -6.05 -21.19
C CYS A 190 22.84 -5.80 -22.13
N LEU A 191 23.07 -5.19 -23.30
CA LEU A 191 22.06 -5.00 -24.32
C LEU A 191 21.60 -6.33 -24.93
N SER A 192 22.51 -7.28 -25.18
CA SER A 192 22.16 -8.64 -25.65
C SER A 192 21.22 -9.34 -24.68
N ILE A 193 21.56 -9.33 -23.38
CA ILE A 193 20.70 -9.89 -22.32
C ILE A 193 19.36 -9.12 -22.23
N TYR A 194 19.37 -7.79 -22.35
CA TYR A 194 18.16 -6.97 -22.37
C TYR A 194 17.22 -7.32 -23.53
N TYR A 195 17.72 -7.49 -24.75
CA TYR A 195 16.89 -7.92 -25.88
C TYR A 195 16.36 -9.34 -25.68
N GLY A 196 17.18 -10.26 -25.15
CA GLY A 196 16.75 -11.63 -24.79
C GLY A 196 15.61 -11.66 -23.76
N ILE A 197 15.68 -10.82 -22.71
CA ILE A 197 14.59 -10.65 -21.73
C ILE A 197 13.29 -10.23 -22.40
N ASN A 198 13.34 -9.22 -23.27
CA ASN A 198 12.13 -8.67 -23.88
C ASN A 198 11.54 -9.61 -24.94
N TRP A 199 12.38 -10.37 -25.65
CA TRP A 199 11.95 -11.49 -26.51
C TRP A 199 11.19 -12.55 -25.71
N ILE A 200 11.79 -13.05 -24.61
CA ILE A 200 11.15 -14.06 -23.76
C ILE A 200 9.81 -13.56 -23.18
N ARG A 201 9.71 -12.28 -22.80
CA ARG A 201 8.43 -11.71 -22.35
C ARG A 201 7.36 -11.71 -23.44
N GLU A 202 7.70 -11.45 -24.69
CA GLU A 202 6.71 -11.55 -25.78
C GLU A 202 6.36 -13.00 -26.14
N LEU A 203 7.30 -13.95 -26.07
CA LEU A 203 6.98 -15.38 -26.17
C LEU A 203 5.96 -15.78 -25.10
N ILE A 204 6.19 -15.38 -23.84
CA ILE A 204 5.26 -15.61 -22.73
C ILE A 204 3.90 -14.96 -23.04
N ASN A 205 3.88 -13.68 -23.45
CA ASN A 205 2.65 -12.97 -23.79
C ASN A 205 1.82 -13.68 -24.86
N ALA A 206 2.45 -14.13 -25.95
CA ALA A 206 1.79 -14.81 -27.05
C ALA A 206 1.28 -16.19 -26.65
N TYR A 207 2.16 -17.05 -26.11
CA TYR A 207 1.84 -18.46 -25.88
C TYR A 207 0.98 -18.71 -24.64
N SER A 208 0.97 -17.81 -23.64
CA SER A 208 0.04 -17.95 -22.51
C SER A 208 -1.44 -17.87 -22.92
N THR A 209 -1.75 -17.29 -24.09
CA THR A 209 -3.12 -17.36 -24.64
C THR A 209 -3.60 -18.78 -24.93
N GLN A 210 -2.69 -19.74 -25.12
CA GLN A 210 -2.99 -21.15 -25.42
C GLN A 210 -3.30 -22.00 -24.17
N VAL A 211 -2.94 -21.55 -22.96
CA VAL A 211 -3.03 -22.35 -21.71
C VAL A 211 -4.47 -22.71 -21.33
N HIS A 212 -5.42 -21.81 -21.56
CA HIS A 212 -6.85 -22.02 -21.31
C HIS A 212 -7.71 -21.87 -22.57
N CYS A 213 -7.08 -21.98 -23.74
CA CYS A 213 -7.76 -21.81 -25.01
C CYS A 213 -8.87 -22.86 -25.18
N SER A 214 -10.11 -22.40 -25.29
CA SER A 214 -11.30 -23.26 -25.39
C SER A 214 -11.49 -23.91 -26.77
N ASN A 215 -10.49 -23.77 -27.65
CA ASN A 215 -10.54 -24.30 -29.00
C ASN A 215 -10.36 -25.82 -29.02
N GLU A 216 -11.22 -26.47 -29.81
CA GLU A 216 -11.16 -27.90 -30.12
C GLU A 216 -9.92 -28.29 -30.96
N SER A 217 -9.23 -27.31 -31.54
CA SER A 217 -8.09 -27.51 -32.46
C SER A 217 -6.75 -27.88 -31.80
N LEU A 218 -6.54 -27.57 -30.51
CA LEU A 218 -5.32 -27.97 -29.79
C LEU A 218 -5.53 -29.27 -29.02
N THR A 219 -4.67 -30.26 -29.25
CA THR A 219 -4.65 -31.51 -28.48
C THR A 219 -4.20 -31.25 -27.03
N GLN A 220 -4.61 -32.14 -26.12
CA GLN A 220 -4.18 -32.05 -24.71
C GLN A 220 -2.65 -32.15 -24.56
N ALA A 221 -1.99 -33.02 -25.34
CA ALA A 221 -0.54 -33.16 -25.34
C ALA A 221 0.17 -31.86 -25.77
N SER A 222 -0.34 -31.20 -26.83
CA SER A 222 0.19 -29.91 -27.28
C SER A 222 0.05 -28.82 -26.21
N ARG A 223 -1.05 -28.80 -25.45
CA ARG A 223 -1.23 -27.84 -24.34
C ARG A 223 -0.27 -28.12 -23.18
N GLU A 224 0.01 -29.39 -22.87
CA GLU A 224 0.97 -29.79 -21.83
C GLU A 224 2.42 -29.47 -22.24
N GLU A 225 2.76 -29.62 -23.52
CA GLU A 225 4.04 -29.21 -24.08
C GLU A 225 4.23 -27.69 -24.03
N ILE A 226 3.24 -26.91 -24.51
CA ILE A 226 3.27 -25.43 -24.42
C ILE A 226 3.39 -25.00 -22.96
N SER A 227 2.64 -25.62 -22.04
CA SER A 227 2.72 -25.33 -20.60
C SER A 227 4.12 -25.61 -20.04
N THR A 228 4.73 -26.74 -20.41
CA THR A 228 6.10 -27.09 -20.02
C THR A 228 7.12 -26.09 -20.57
N LYS A 229 7.02 -25.71 -21.86
CA LYS A 229 7.91 -24.73 -22.49
C LYS A 229 7.73 -23.33 -21.88
N LEU A 230 6.50 -22.91 -21.54
CA LEU A 230 6.24 -21.65 -20.83
C LEU A 230 6.89 -21.62 -19.43
N LEU A 231 6.79 -22.70 -18.66
CA LEU A 231 7.46 -22.81 -17.35
C LEU A 231 8.99 -22.76 -17.48
N LYS A 232 9.57 -23.33 -18.54
CA LYS A 232 11.00 -23.18 -18.88
C LYS A 232 11.35 -21.75 -19.27
N ARG A 233 10.55 -21.09 -20.12
CA ARG A 233 10.73 -19.66 -20.48
C ARG A 233 10.63 -18.72 -19.28
N MET A 234 9.78 -19.01 -18.29
CA MET A 234 9.76 -18.26 -17.03
C MET A 234 11.07 -18.43 -16.23
N ARG A 235 11.68 -19.62 -16.20
CA ARG A 235 13.01 -19.83 -15.58
C ARG A 235 14.10 -19.06 -16.33
N ASN A 236 14.06 -19.07 -17.67
CA ASN A 236 14.98 -18.29 -18.51
C ASN A 236 14.86 -16.79 -18.20
N LEU A 237 13.63 -16.26 -18.15
CA LEU A 237 13.34 -14.86 -17.85
C LEU A 237 13.91 -14.43 -16.48
N ILE A 238 13.66 -15.23 -15.44
CA ILE A 238 14.15 -14.96 -14.08
C ILE A 238 15.68 -14.93 -14.07
N LEU A 239 16.35 -15.87 -14.74
CA LEU A 239 17.81 -15.90 -14.81
C LEU A 239 18.38 -14.66 -15.52
N LEU A 240 17.88 -14.33 -16.72
CA LEU A 240 18.40 -13.19 -17.48
C LEU A 240 18.19 -11.86 -16.74
N GLU A 241 17.07 -11.68 -16.05
CA GLU A 241 16.83 -10.50 -15.23
C GLU A 241 17.78 -10.38 -14.03
N ILE A 242 18.12 -11.50 -13.38
CA ILE A 242 19.13 -11.53 -12.31
C ILE A 242 20.49 -11.17 -12.88
N LEU A 243 20.90 -11.82 -13.97
CA LEU A 243 22.18 -11.57 -14.65
C LEU A 243 22.33 -10.10 -15.05
N LEU A 244 21.35 -9.53 -15.76
CA LEU A 244 21.35 -8.11 -16.13
C LEU A 244 21.35 -7.20 -14.89
N GLY A 245 20.65 -7.61 -13.83
CA GLY A 245 20.61 -6.90 -12.55
C GLY A 245 21.95 -6.82 -11.84
N GLU A 246 22.81 -7.83 -11.98
CA GLU A 246 24.18 -7.80 -11.47
C GLU A 246 25.12 -7.03 -12.41
N CYS A 247 25.09 -7.31 -13.72
CA CYS A 247 25.95 -6.65 -14.70
C CYS A 247 25.79 -5.12 -14.68
N ILE A 248 24.54 -4.61 -14.67
CA ILE A 248 24.27 -3.16 -14.73
C ILE A 248 24.81 -2.38 -13.52
N LYS A 249 24.99 -3.03 -12.36
CA LYS A 249 25.63 -2.41 -11.18
C LYS A 249 27.08 -1.98 -11.44
N THR A 250 27.73 -2.64 -12.40
CA THR A 250 29.12 -2.36 -12.81
C THR A 250 29.22 -1.49 -14.07
N VAL A 251 28.09 -1.14 -14.68
CA VAL A 251 28.00 -0.31 -15.90
C VAL A 251 26.99 0.83 -15.67
N PRO A 252 27.29 1.82 -14.79
CA PRO A 252 26.34 2.85 -14.35
C PRO A 252 25.97 3.86 -15.45
N SER A 253 26.73 3.89 -16.53
CA SER A 253 26.55 4.65 -17.78
C SER A 253 25.40 4.12 -18.65
N LEU A 254 25.12 2.81 -18.59
CA LEU A 254 24.21 2.14 -19.51
C LEU A 254 22.76 2.65 -19.38
N SER A 255 22.27 3.26 -20.45
CA SER A 255 20.85 3.57 -20.63
C SER A 255 20.22 2.62 -21.63
N LEU A 256 19.39 1.69 -21.13
CA LEU A 256 18.64 0.75 -21.98
C LEU A 256 17.73 1.50 -22.98
N PRO A 257 17.45 0.95 -24.18
CA PRO A 257 16.40 1.44 -25.08
C PRO A 257 15.01 1.36 -24.44
N VAL A 258 14.01 2.03 -25.02
CA VAL A 258 12.59 1.85 -24.67
C VAL A 258 11.94 1.00 -25.74
N LEU A 259 11.37 -0.15 -25.37
CA LEU A 259 10.83 -1.13 -26.31
C LEU A 259 9.30 -1.19 -26.35
N HIS A 260 8.58 -0.19 -25.81
CA HIS A 260 7.11 -0.13 -25.88
C HIS A 260 6.62 1.31 -26.16
N SER A 261 5.36 1.43 -26.57
CA SER A 261 4.69 2.72 -26.80
C SER A 261 4.75 3.66 -25.58
N GLU A 262 5.18 4.91 -25.78
CA GLU A 262 5.20 5.98 -24.75
C GLU A 262 3.83 6.68 -24.57
N ALA A 263 2.74 6.20 -25.18
CA ALA A 263 1.41 6.84 -25.10
C ALA A 263 0.94 7.11 -23.65
N ASP A 264 1.27 6.21 -22.71
CA ASP A 264 1.03 6.36 -21.25
C ASP A 264 1.74 7.55 -20.58
N ARG A 265 2.58 8.31 -21.30
CA ARG A 265 3.48 9.35 -20.72
C ARG A 265 3.34 10.75 -21.32
N GLN A 266 2.31 11.02 -22.15
CA GLN A 266 2.15 12.33 -22.80
C GLN A 266 2.12 13.54 -21.83
N ASP A 267 1.76 13.33 -20.56
CA ASP A 267 1.85 14.34 -19.49
C ASP A 267 3.25 14.95 -19.24
N ARG A 268 4.36 14.31 -19.66
CA ARG A 268 5.73 14.77 -19.31
C ARG A 268 6.41 15.68 -20.33
N ARG A 269 6.01 15.70 -21.61
CA ARG A 269 6.75 16.46 -22.65
C ARG A 269 6.48 17.98 -22.61
N ASN A 270 5.40 18.44 -21.98
CA ASN A 270 5.04 19.86 -21.91
C ASN A 270 5.92 20.74 -20.98
N HIS A 271 6.97 20.19 -20.37
CA HIS A 271 7.83 20.94 -19.43
C HIS A 271 9.33 20.98 -19.76
N ILE A 272 9.77 20.48 -20.92
CA ILE A 272 11.18 20.59 -21.37
C ILE A 272 11.26 21.25 -22.75
N SER A 273 10.73 22.47 -22.85
CA SER A 273 11.02 23.39 -23.94
C SER A 273 11.00 24.84 -23.46
N ASN A 274 12.08 25.26 -22.79
CA ASN A 274 12.48 26.67 -22.72
C ASN A 274 13.95 26.79 -22.28
N SER A 275 14.84 26.78 -23.26
CA SER A 275 16.26 27.05 -23.06
C SER A 275 16.54 28.56 -22.94
N LYS A 276 17.21 28.94 -21.85
CA LYS A 276 18.07 30.13 -21.68
C LYS A 276 17.61 31.46 -22.32
N LYS A 277 17.10 32.39 -21.48
CA LYS A 277 17.42 33.82 -21.57
C LYS A 277 17.63 34.42 -20.18
N GLU A 278 18.62 35.30 -20.07
CA GLU A 278 19.07 35.98 -18.84
C GLU A 278 18.15 37.15 -18.41
N PRO A 279 18.27 37.65 -17.16
CA PRO A 279 17.23 38.46 -16.54
C PRO A 279 17.34 39.96 -16.86
N VAL A 280 16.21 40.59 -17.18
CA VAL A 280 16.06 42.06 -17.17
C VAL A 280 14.85 42.46 -16.31
N SER A 281 14.97 43.61 -15.67
CA SER A 281 14.27 44.00 -14.44
C SER A 281 12.90 44.68 -14.61
N LYS A 282 12.03 44.51 -13.60
CA LYS A 282 10.86 45.39 -13.23
C LYS A 282 9.75 45.52 -14.30
N LEU A 283 8.47 45.25 -14.04
CA LEU A 283 7.63 45.95 -13.06
C LEU A 283 6.34 45.15 -12.73
N GLN A 284 5.58 45.59 -11.71
CA GLN A 284 4.36 44.93 -11.23
C GLN A 284 3.08 45.40 -11.96
N LYS A 285 2.07 44.51 -12.12
CA LYS A 285 0.73 44.68 -11.49
C LYS A 285 -0.23 43.49 -11.68
N LYS A 286 -0.98 43.20 -10.59
CA LYS A 286 -2.27 42.46 -10.57
C LYS A 286 -3.39 43.42 -11.08
N ARG A 287 -4.63 43.04 -11.45
CA ARG A 287 -5.53 41.98 -10.93
C ARG A 287 -6.85 41.87 -11.76
N LYS A 288 -7.42 40.66 -11.88
CA LYS A 288 -8.86 40.25 -11.94
C LYS A 288 -9.94 41.04 -12.73
N ALA A 289 -10.44 40.40 -13.81
CA ALA A 289 -11.81 39.93 -14.08
C ALA A 289 -13.09 40.80 -13.92
N ALA A 290 -13.82 40.99 -15.04
CA ALA A 290 -15.23 40.58 -15.25
C ALA A 290 -15.66 40.71 -16.74
N ASN A 291 -16.78 40.08 -17.13
CA ASN A 291 -17.47 40.15 -18.45
C ASN A 291 -17.95 41.60 -18.80
N LEU A 292 -18.41 41.99 -20.01
CA LEU A 292 -18.96 41.29 -21.20
C LEU A 292 -18.79 42.19 -22.47
N GLU A 293 -18.80 41.59 -23.67
CA GLU A 293 -19.15 42.13 -25.02
C GLU A 293 -18.49 43.39 -25.69
N GLU A 294 -18.14 43.14 -26.97
CA GLU A 294 -17.96 43.93 -28.20
C GLU A 294 -17.69 45.47 -28.33
N PHE A 295 -16.68 45.73 -29.18
CA PHE A 295 -16.52 46.75 -30.25
C PHE A 295 -16.28 48.27 -30.00
N ASN A 296 -15.15 48.71 -30.57
CA ASN A 296 -14.82 50.00 -31.21
C ASN A 296 -14.58 51.34 -30.45
N ALA A 297 -13.38 51.88 -30.76
CA ALA A 297 -13.09 53.27 -31.16
C ALA A 297 -12.99 54.42 -30.13
N SER A 298 -11.72 54.77 -29.85
CA SER A 298 -11.14 56.11 -30.07
C SER A 298 -11.31 57.27 -29.05
N THR A 299 -10.13 57.75 -28.61
CA THR A 299 -9.73 59.15 -28.27
C THR A 299 -10.03 59.75 -26.89
N SER A 300 -8.95 60.24 -26.23
CA SER A 300 -8.83 61.49 -25.43
C SER A 300 -9.71 61.70 -24.17
N GLN A 301 -9.30 62.45 -23.13
CA GLN A 301 -8.01 62.97 -22.62
C GLN A 301 -8.26 63.55 -21.20
N LEU A 302 -7.19 63.81 -20.42
CA LEU A 302 -7.11 64.77 -19.28
C LEU A 302 -7.94 64.42 -18.00
N GLU A 303 -7.27 64.20 -16.85
CA GLU A 303 -7.14 65.14 -15.70
C GLU A 303 -8.32 65.07 -14.69
N LYS A 304 -8.19 65.29 -13.38
CA LYS A 304 -7.07 65.56 -12.43
C LYS A 304 -7.60 65.26 -11.01
N ASN A 305 -6.72 64.88 -10.07
CA ASN A 305 -6.73 65.23 -8.62
C ASN A 305 -8.01 64.96 -7.75
N ASP A 306 -7.99 64.81 -6.41
CA ASP A 306 -6.91 64.93 -5.42
C ASP A 306 -7.20 64.17 -4.08
N THR A 307 -6.13 63.98 -3.28
CA THR A 307 -6.10 64.01 -1.79
C THR A 307 -6.84 62.96 -0.89
N GLN A 308 -6.02 62.10 -0.26
CA GLN A 308 -5.97 61.63 1.16
C GLN A 308 -7.24 61.20 1.97
N VAL A 309 -7.17 60.04 2.66
CA VAL A 309 -6.88 59.89 4.13
C VAL A 309 -6.93 58.39 4.54
N SER A 310 -6.35 58.04 5.69
CA SER A 310 -6.01 56.71 6.20
C SER A 310 -7.15 55.88 6.84
N ASN A 311 -7.09 54.54 6.70
CA ASN A 311 -6.78 53.60 7.81
C ASN A 311 -6.88 52.13 7.38
N GLY A 312 -6.14 51.23 8.04
CA GLY A 312 -5.93 49.85 7.58
C GLY A 312 -6.47 48.73 8.49
N ARG A 313 -6.63 47.53 7.92
CA ARG A 313 -6.54 46.22 8.62
C ARG A 313 -6.46 45.06 7.62
N GLN A 314 -5.39 44.26 7.67
CA GLN A 314 -5.30 42.98 6.94
C GLN A 314 -5.45 41.78 7.90
N LYS A 315 -6.06 40.70 7.41
CA LYS A 315 -6.07 39.38 8.05
C LYS A 315 -5.07 38.46 7.35
N GLN A 316 -4.17 37.82 8.10
CA GLN A 316 -3.28 36.77 7.58
C GLN A 316 -3.89 35.37 7.70
N LYS A 317 -3.51 34.48 6.76
CA LYS A 317 -3.74 33.03 6.82
C LYS A 317 -2.63 32.34 7.62
N LYS A 318 -2.93 31.20 8.23
CA LYS A 318 -1.94 30.37 8.96
C LYS A 318 -1.11 29.51 8.01
N ILE A 319 0.17 29.38 8.35
CA ILE A 319 1.14 28.39 7.84
C ILE A 319 1.21 27.24 8.84
N GLN A 320 1.52 26.03 8.39
CA GLN A 320 1.83 24.88 9.24
C GLN A 320 3.05 24.16 8.67
N ASP A 321 4.13 24.16 9.44
CA ASP A 321 5.43 23.56 9.13
C ASP A 321 6.06 22.97 10.40
N CYS A 322 7.20 22.28 10.22
CA CYS A 322 8.05 21.62 11.22
C CYS A 322 7.55 20.27 11.80
N PHE A 323 8.16 19.19 11.31
CA PHE A 323 9.09 18.37 12.10
C PHE A 323 10.05 17.60 11.18
N SER A 324 11.31 18.02 11.13
CA SER A 324 12.44 17.25 10.54
C SER A 324 13.76 17.89 10.98
N GLN A 325 14.48 17.22 11.88
CA GLN A 325 15.87 17.55 12.20
C GLN A 325 16.72 16.28 12.08
N LYS A 326 17.76 16.35 11.25
CA LYS A 326 18.85 15.37 11.21
C LYS A 326 20.01 15.94 12.01
N SER A 327 20.58 15.14 12.91
CA SER A 327 21.92 15.39 13.42
C SER A 327 22.97 15.10 12.34
N LYS A 328 24.08 15.84 12.39
CA LYS A 328 25.32 15.55 11.66
C LYS A 328 26.34 15.05 12.69
N ASP A 329 27.16 14.09 12.30
CA ASP A 329 28.48 13.87 12.90
C ASP A 329 29.48 13.42 11.84
N SER A 330 30.76 13.64 12.12
CA SER A 330 31.88 13.64 11.17
C SER A 330 32.62 12.29 11.12
N PRO A 331 33.42 12.00 10.06
CA PRO A 331 33.99 10.67 9.85
C PRO A 331 35.38 10.49 10.50
N THR A 332 35.65 9.28 10.96
CA THR A 332 37.00 8.80 11.31
C THR A 332 37.32 7.56 10.47
N GLN A 333 38.53 7.52 9.88
CA GLN A 333 39.00 6.41 9.05
C GLN A 333 39.44 5.20 9.90
N GLN A 334 39.13 3.98 9.46
CA GLN A 334 39.94 2.78 9.75
C GLN A 334 39.69 1.68 8.71
N GLN A 335 40.59 0.70 8.66
CA GLN A 335 40.94 -0.06 7.45
C GLN A 335 40.16 -1.37 7.21
N VAL A 336 40.30 -1.83 5.97
CA VAL A 336 39.86 -3.10 5.36
C VAL A 336 40.22 -4.35 6.17
N THR A 337 39.29 -5.34 6.25
CA THR A 337 39.52 -6.79 5.99
C THR A 337 38.25 -7.62 6.19
N GLY A 338 38.10 -8.74 5.46
CA GLY A 338 37.35 -9.91 5.93
C GLY A 338 35.92 -10.14 5.42
N VAL A 339 35.80 -10.99 4.40
CA VAL A 339 34.59 -11.67 3.89
C VAL A 339 33.66 -12.23 5.00
N THR A 340 32.34 -11.99 4.93
CA THR A 340 31.29 -13.04 5.14
C THR A 340 29.84 -12.59 4.85
N GLN A 341 29.06 -13.52 4.28
CA GLN A 341 27.59 -13.70 4.39
C GLN A 341 26.65 -12.52 4.07
N ALA A 342 26.18 -12.48 2.82
CA ALA A 342 24.91 -11.82 2.48
C ALA A 342 23.73 -12.75 2.83
N SER A 343 22.96 -12.37 3.87
CA SER A 343 21.68 -13.00 4.23
C SER A 343 20.54 -11.97 4.09
N GLY A 344 19.32 -12.47 3.88
CA GLY A 344 18.22 -11.73 3.25
C GLY A 344 17.87 -10.39 3.91
N HIS A 345 17.77 -9.34 3.10
CA HIS A 345 17.30 -8.03 3.52
C HIS A 345 16.03 -7.61 2.78
N LEU A 346 14.89 -7.83 3.42
CA LEU A 346 13.78 -6.88 3.33
C LEU A 346 14.25 -5.56 3.95
N LYS A 347 14.79 -4.67 3.11
CA LYS A 347 15.07 -3.27 3.42
C LYS A 347 14.40 -2.38 2.37
N HIS A 348 14.18 -1.13 2.74
CA HIS A 348 14.02 -0.06 1.75
C HIS A 348 15.37 0.10 1.03
N GLU A 349 15.60 -0.71 0.00
CA GLU A 349 16.76 -0.55 -0.86
C GLU A 349 16.71 0.83 -1.54
N ARG A 350 17.87 1.43 -1.75
CA ARG A 350 18.03 2.33 -2.88
C ARG A 350 17.69 1.49 -4.09
N ALA A 351 16.70 1.91 -4.89
CA ALA A 351 16.24 1.15 -6.04
C ALA A 351 17.45 0.67 -6.85
N SER A 352 17.53 -0.64 -7.13
CA SER A 352 18.55 -1.19 -8.02
C SER A 352 18.57 -0.38 -9.32
N GLN A 353 19.73 -0.17 -9.94
CA GLN A 353 19.82 0.58 -11.19
C GLN A 353 18.93 -0.03 -12.30
N LEU A 354 18.73 -1.35 -12.25
CA LEU A 354 17.73 -2.05 -13.07
C LEU A 354 16.30 -1.57 -12.79
N GLU A 355 15.93 -1.40 -11.52
CA GLU A 355 14.61 -0.97 -11.05
C GLU A 355 14.27 0.47 -11.47
N GLU A 356 15.28 1.32 -11.65
CA GLU A 356 15.09 2.67 -12.22
C GLU A 356 14.85 2.65 -13.74
N GLN A 357 15.21 1.55 -14.41
CA GLN A 357 15.03 1.33 -15.85
C GLN A 357 13.94 0.29 -16.19
N ARG A 358 13.30 -0.34 -15.19
CA ARG A 358 12.16 -1.26 -15.35
C ARG A 358 11.05 -0.71 -16.24
N TRP A 359 10.80 0.60 -16.21
CA TRP A 359 9.81 1.25 -17.06
C TRP A 359 10.07 1.10 -18.55
N LYS A 360 11.30 0.78 -18.98
CA LYS A 360 11.69 0.71 -20.39
C LYS A 360 11.44 -0.66 -21.04
N PHE A 361 11.20 -1.67 -20.22
CA PHE A 361 11.00 -3.06 -20.64
C PHE A 361 9.58 -3.28 -21.20
N ARG A 362 9.42 -4.28 -22.06
CA ARG A 362 8.11 -4.86 -22.39
C ARG A 362 7.42 -5.38 -21.12
N PRO A 363 6.15 -5.02 -20.87
CA PRO A 363 5.39 -5.61 -19.78
C PRO A 363 4.95 -7.04 -20.14
N LEU A 364 4.69 -7.85 -19.12
CA LEU A 364 3.83 -9.03 -19.33
C LEU A 364 2.38 -8.58 -19.51
N CYS A 365 1.67 -9.21 -20.44
CA CYS A 365 0.23 -9.03 -20.66
C CYS A 365 -0.57 -9.80 -19.58
N VAL A 366 -1.86 -9.48 -19.43
CA VAL A 366 -2.76 -10.13 -18.46
C VAL A 366 -2.84 -11.64 -18.65
N ASP A 367 -2.80 -12.13 -19.89
CA ASP A 367 -2.92 -13.55 -20.19
C ASP A 367 -1.71 -14.38 -19.70
N SER A 368 -0.56 -13.77 -19.42
CA SER A 368 0.60 -14.43 -18.80
C SER A 368 0.28 -15.05 -17.43
N LEU A 369 -0.70 -14.48 -16.72
CA LEU A 369 -1.12 -14.92 -15.40
C LEU A 369 -1.86 -16.26 -15.44
N SER A 370 -2.24 -16.77 -16.62
CA SER A 370 -2.71 -18.15 -16.79
C SER A 370 -1.64 -19.20 -16.46
N ILE A 371 -0.35 -18.84 -16.50
CA ILE A 371 0.75 -19.73 -16.08
C ILE A 371 0.60 -20.14 -14.60
N LEU A 372 0.03 -19.28 -13.75
CA LEU A 372 -0.30 -19.62 -12.36
C LEU A 372 -1.33 -20.77 -12.25
N SER A 373 -2.01 -21.13 -13.33
CA SER A 373 -3.03 -22.17 -13.37
C SER A 373 -2.58 -23.46 -14.06
N ILE A 374 -1.32 -23.53 -14.49
CA ILE A 374 -0.73 -24.79 -14.97
C ILE A 374 -0.66 -25.76 -13.78
N PRO A 375 -1.30 -26.94 -13.85
CA PRO A 375 -1.29 -27.89 -12.75
C PRO A 375 0.13 -28.44 -12.53
N GLN A 376 0.48 -28.65 -11.26
CA GLN A 376 1.74 -29.28 -10.85
C GLN A 376 1.70 -30.79 -11.20
N TYR A 377 2.01 -31.12 -12.45
CA TYR A 377 1.92 -32.48 -12.96
C TYR A 377 3.29 -33.12 -13.15
N LYS A 378 3.54 -34.23 -12.43
CA LYS A 378 4.11 -35.47 -13.00
C LYS A 378 4.04 -36.63 -12.00
N PRO A 379 3.26 -37.69 -12.29
CA PRO A 379 3.15 -38.88 -11.43
C PRO A 379 4.28 -39.90 -11.70
N SER A 380 5.53 -39.45 -11.82
CA SER A 380 6.63 -40.29 -12.29
C SER A 380 8.03 -39.88 -11.79
N LEU A 381 8.25 -39.85 -10.48
CA LEU A 381 9.52 -40.24 -9.83
C LEU A 381 9.35 -40.35 -8.31
N ASP A 382 9.67 -41.51 -7.72
CA ASP A 382 9.52 -41.82 -6.28
C ASP A 382 10.55 -41.12 -5.35
N CYS A 383 11.01 -39.92 -5.70
CA CYS A 383 12.03 -39.19 -4.91
C CYS A 383 11.48 -37.94 -4.19
N CYS A 384 10.67 -37.10 -4.87
CA CYS A 384 9.95 -36.00 -4.22
C CYS A 384 8.86 -35.38 -5.11
N LEU A 385 7.61 -35.37 -4.60
CA LEU A 385 6.52 -34.52 -5.08
C LEU A 385 6.71 -33.10 -4.53
N ASP A 386 7.78 -32.39 -4.91
CA ASP A 386 8.09 -31.09 -4.33
C ASP A 386 7.47 -29.93 -5.15
N PRO A 387 6.36 -29.29 -4.70
CA PRO A 387 5.75 -28.16 -5.39
C PRO A 387 6.62 -26.88 -5.37
N CYS A 388 7.85 -26.97 -4.87
CA CYS A 388 8.66 -25.81 -4.53
C CYS A 388 9.57 -25.28 -5.65
N ALA A 389 9.85 -26.09 -6.69
CA ALA A 389 10.58 -25.61 -7.86
C ALA A 389 9.85 -24.49 -8.63
N GLU A 390 8.51 -24.44 -8.59
CA GLU A 390 7.75 -23.38 -9.26
C GLU A 390 7.55 -22.12 -8.40
N LEU A 391 7.97 -22.11 -7.12
CA LEU A 391 7.76 -20.94 -6.23
C LEU A 391 8.39 -19.64 -6.76
N PRO A 392 9.61 -19.62 -7.33
CA PRO A 392 10.14 -18.38 -7.92
C PRO A 392 9.29 -17.84 -9.08
N ILE A 393 8.69 -18.74 -9.87
CA ILE A 393 7.79 -18.39 -10.99
C ILE A 393 6.46 -17.85 -10.47
N HIS A 394 5.86 -18.54 -9.49
CA HIS A 394 4.66 -18.07 -8.82
C HIS A 394 4.90 -16.68 -8.21
N LEU A 395 6.02 -16.48 -7.52
CA LEU A 395 6.37 -15.19 -6.90
C LEU A 395 6.55 -14.07 -7.95
N TYR A 396 7.18 -14.37 -9.10
CA TYR A 396 7.31 -13.41 -10.20
C TYR A 396 5.93 -12.96 -10.71
N LEU A 397 5.07 -13.90 -11.07
CA LEU A 397 3.74 -13.62 -11.63
C LEU A 397 2.80 -12.97 -10.62
N LEU A 398 2.90 -13.33 -9.33
CA LEU A 398 2.16 -12.68 -8.25
C LEU A 398 2.59 -11.23 -8.02
N ARG A 399 3.89 -10.91 -8.17
CA ARG A 399 4.40 -9.53 -8.12
C ARG A 399 3.91 -8.71 -9.33
N ASP A 400 3.89 -9.29 -10.52
CA ASP A 400 3.30 -8.65 -11.72
C ASP A 400 1.78 -8.40 -11.55
N LEU A 401 1.02 -9.40 -11.06
CA LEU A 401 -0.40 -9.23 -10.71
C LEU A 401 -0.61 -8.09 -9.69
N LEU A 402 0.20 -8.01 -8.63
CA LEU A 402 0.10 -6.93 -7.66
C LEU A 402 0.31 -5.56 -8.31
N HIS A 403 1.34 -5.42 -9.16
CA HIS A 403 1.61 -4.19 -9.90
C HIS A 403 0.46 -3.78 -10.83
N LYS A 404 -0.17 -4.75 -11.52
CA LYS A 404 -1.37 -4.51 -12.34
C LYS A 404 -2.54 -3.98 -11.50
N LEU A 405 -2.81 -4.60 -10.35
CA LEU A 405 -3.87 -4.18 -9.44
C LEU A 405 -3.62 -2.77 -8.85
N GLU A 406 -2.37 -2.43 -8.55
CA GLU A 406 -1.98 -1.08 -8.11
C GLU A 406 -2.09 -0.04 -9.23
N SER A 407 -1.77 -0.42 -10.47
CA SER A 407 -1.94 0.45 -11.64
C SER A 407 -3.41 0.83 -11.88
N LEU A 408 -4.35 -0.13 -11.78
CA LEU A 408 -5.79 0.13 -11.85
C LEU A 408 -6.26 1.12 -10.77
N GLU A 409 -5.80 0.95 -9.52
CA GLU A 409 -6.15 1.87 -8.43
C GLU A 409 -5.70 3.32 -8.74
N ILE A 410 -4.51 3.48 -9.32
CA ILE A 410 -3.99 4.78 -9.73
C ILE A 410 -4.80 5.37 -10.90
N GLN A 411 -5.20 4.57 -11.88
CA GLN A 411 -6.06 5.00 -12.98
C GLN A 411 -7.42 5.52 -12.45
N THR A 412 -8.10 4.74 -11.59
CA THR A 412 -9.39 5.14 -10.98
C THR A 412 -9.26 6.41 -10.15
N ARG A 413 -8.17 6.58 -9.38
CA ARG A 413 -7.90 7.82 -8.62
C ARG A 413 -7.66 9.04 -9.52
N ARG A 414 -7.01 8.89 -10.69
CA ARG A 414 -6.84 9.99 -11.67
C ARG A 414 -8.20 10.45 -12.23
N VAL A 415 -9.04 9.51 -12.66
CA VAL A 415 -10.37 9.80 -13.23
C VAL A 415 -11.28 10.49 -12.21
N THR A 416 -11.32 9.99 -10.97
CA THR A 416 -12.22 10.48 -9.92
C THR A 416 -11.84 11.84 -9.31
N LEU A 417 -10.54 12.18 -9.24
CA LEU A 417 -10.07 13.40 -8.57
C LEU A 417 -9.60 14.51 -9.51
N GLY A 418 -9.35 14.23 -10.80
CA GLY A 418 -8.82 15.22 -11.74
C GLY A 418 -7.42 15.75 -11.37
N VAL A 419 -6.71 15.05 -10.49
CA VAL A 419 -5.37 15.44 -10.02
C VAL A 419 -4.30 14.70 -10.82
N SER A 420 -3.51 15.45 -11.58
CA SER A 420 -2.28 14.97 -12.21
C SER A 420 -1.25 14.60 -11.13
N SER A 421 -1.28 13.35 -10.67
CA SER A 421 -0.28 12.80 -9.75
C SER A 421 1.09 12.72 -10.42
N SER A 422 2.10 13.39 -9.85
CA SER A 422 3.49 13.34 -10.31
C SER A 422 4.16 11.96 -10.12
N HIS A 423 3.55 11.08 -9.31
CA HIS A 423 3.95 9.68 -9.17
C HIS A 423 3.34 8.84 -10.29
N SER A 424 4.03 8.80 -11.44
CA SER A 424 3.82 7.75 -12.44
C SER A 424 4.36 6.43 -11.93
N THR A 425 3.69 5.32 -12.22
CA THR A 425 4.23 3.96 -12.02
C THR A 425 5.58 3.83 -12.73
N LYS A 426 6.55 3.17 -12.08
CA LYS A 426 7.91 2.92 -12.60
C LYS A 426 8.01 1.70 -13.54
N LEU A 427 6.90 1.09 -13.91
CA LEU A 427 6.83 -0.13 -14.71
C LEU A 427 5.52 -0.07 -15.53
N PRO A 428 5.51 -0.42 -16.84
CA PRO A 428 4.29 -0.41 -17.63
C PRO A 428 3.39 -1.55 -17.14
N SER A 429 2.07 -1.35 -17.12
CA SER A 429 1.17 -2.32 -16.47
C SER A 429 0.84 -3.54 -17.35
N GLY A 430 0.95 -3.42 -18.68
CA GLY A 430 0.50 -4.46 -19.61
C GLY A 430 -1.02 -4.72 -19.58
N LEU A 431 -1.79 -3.77 -19.05
CA LEU A 431 -3.27 -3.82 -19.02
C LEU A 431 -3.92 -3.36 -20.32
N GLY A 432 -3.24 -2.50 -21.10
CA GLY A 432 -3.87 -1.81 -22.24
C GLY A 432 -5.11 -1.00 -21.79
N PRO A 433 -6.20 -1.00 -22.57
CA PRO A 433 -7.44 -0.28 -22.22
C PRO A 433 -8.32 -1.00 -21.18
N MET A 434 -7.83 -2.05 -20.50
CA MET A 434 -8.61 -2.90 -19.61
C MET A 434 -8.92 -2.23 -18.26
N ASN A 435 -10.18 -2.27 -17.83
CA ASN A 435 -10.61 -1.88 -16.48
C ASN A 435 -10.66 -3.08 -15.51
N ALA A 436 -11.01 -2.86 -14.23
CA ALA A 436 -10.96 -3.93 -13.24
C ALA A 436 -11.99 -5.05 -13.51
N ALA A 437 -13.19 -4.73 -14.00
CA ALA A 437 -14.22 -5.71 -14.33
C ALA A 437 -13.77 -6.67 -15.46
N HIS A 438 -13.13 -6.14 -16.51
CA HIS A 438 -12.54 -6.96 -17.57
C HIS A 438 -11.37 -7.80 -17.04
N LEU A 439 -10.51 -7.24 -16.18
CA LEU A 439 -9.42 -7.98 -15.55
C LEU A 439 -9.95 -9.15 -14.70
N PHE A 440 -10.92 -8.93 -13.83
CA PHE A 440 -11.47 -10.00 -12.97
C PHE A 440 -12.20 -11.08 -13.78
N LYS A 441 -12.81 -10.72 -14.92
CA LYS A 441 -13.36 -11.69 -15.88
C LYS A 441 -12.25 -12.57 -16.48
N ARG A 442 -11.11 -11.98 -16.89
CA ARG A 442 -9.94 -12.71 -17.42
C ARG A 442 -9.25 -13.57 -16.36
N LEU A 443 -9.13 -13.07 -15.12
CA LEU A 443 -8.50 -13.79 -14.00
C LEU A 443 -9.37 -14.89 -13.38
N LYS A 444 -10.62 -15.06 -13.81
CA LYS A 444 -11.55 -16.08 -13.25
C LYS A 444 -10.92 -17.49 -13.12
N PRO A 445 -10.15 -18.03 -14.10
CA PRO A 445 -9.49 -19.33 -13.98
C PRO A 445 -8.34 -19.38 -12.96
N VAL A 446 -7.77 -18.23 -12.61
CA VAL A 446 -6.55 -18.11 -11.79
C VAL A 446 -6.83 -18.12 -10.29
N PHE A 447 -8.01 -17.65 -9.85
CA PHE A 447 -8.35 -17.58 -8.42
C PHE A 447 -8.23 -18.90 -7.64
N PRO A 448 -8.67 -20.07 -8.17
CA PRO A 448 -8.45 -21.36 -7.50
C PRO A 448 -6.96 -21.66 -7.27
N SER A 449 -6.10 -21.28 -8.21
CA SER A 449 -4.65 -21.50 -8.11
C SER A 449 -3.98 -20.56 -7.11
N LEU A 450 -4.47 -19.32 -6.94
CA LEU A 450 -4.01 -18.42 -5.88
C LEU A 450 -4.16 -19.06 -4.49
N ARG A 451 -5.28 -19.76 -4.26
CA ARG A 451 -5.48 -20.55 -3.06
C ARG A 451 -4.49 -21.71 -2.97
N THR A 452 -4.31 -22.51 -4.02
CA THR A 452 -3.31 -23.62 -4.02
C THR A 452 -1.90 -23.13 -3.67
N HIS A 453 -1.52 -21.94 -4.14
CA HIS A 453 -0.24 -21.31 -3.82
C HIS A 453 -0.16 -20.79 -2.38
N LEU A 454 -1.24 -20.21 -1.85
CA LEU A 454 -1.37 -19.85 -0.43
C LEU A 454 -1.31 -21.08 0.48
N ASP A 455 -2.05 -22.15 0.16
CA ASP A 455 -2.06 -23.43 0.90
C ASP A 455 -0.67 -24.08 0.90
N THR A 456 0.07 -23.94 -0.19
CA THR A 456 1.46 -24.43 -0.30
C THR A 456 2.42 -23.58 0.50
N ALA A 457 2.35 -22.24 0.39
CA ALA A 457 3.17 -21.33 1.18
C ALA A 457 2.93 -21.50 2.69
N ALA A 458 1.66 -21.59 3.11
CA ALA A 458 1.29 -21.80 4.50
C ALA A 458 1.80 -23.13 5.06
N ARG A 459 1.70 -24.24 4.29
CA ARG A 459 2.29 -25.53 4.70
C ARG A 459 3.80 -25.45 4.90
N ILE A 460 4.54 -24.79 4.01
CA ILE A 460 6.00 -24.59 4.14
C ILE A 460 6.33 -23.77 5.40
N LEU A 461 5.59 -22.70 5.65
CA LEU A 461 5.83 -21.78 6.77
C LEU A 461 5.43 -22.35 8.14
N CYS A 462 4.43 -23.24 8.18
CA CYS A 462 3.94 -23.90 9.39
C CYS A 462 4.57 -25.27 9.65
N ALA A 463 5.29 -25.85 8.68
CA ALA A 463 6.17 -26.99 8.92
C ALA A 463 7.31 -26.57 9.85
N GLY A 464 7.14 -26.82 11.15
CA GLY A 464 8.08 -26.38 12.17
C GLY A 464 9.51 -26.93 11.98
N SER A 465 10.48 -26.31 12.63
CA SER A 465 11.93 -26.57 12.52
C SER A 465 12.41 -28.00 12.88
N GLY A 466 11.49 -28.92 13.17
CA GLY A 466 11.75 -30.35 13.32
C GLY A 466 11.63 -31.15 12.01
N PHE A 467 10.96 -30.61 10.99
CA PHE A 467 11.06 -31.14 9.63
C PHE A 467 12.30 -30.50 9.00
N LYS A 468 13.33 -31.31 8.72
CA LYS A 468 14.38 -30.89 7.78
C LYS A 468 13.74 -30.83 6.39
N LEU A 469 13.20 -29.66 6.05
CA LEU A 469 13.09 -29.23 4.66
C LEU A 469 14.51 -29.31 4.09
N SER A 470 14.76 -30.36 3.31
CA SER A 470 16.10 -30.68 2.83
C SER A 470 16.54 -29.68 1.76
N ASP A 471 17.85 -29.61 1.49
CA ASP A 471 18.43 -28.80 0.41
C ASP A 471 17.90 -29.17 -1.00
N SER A 472 17.10 -30.25 -1.08
CA SER A 472 16.39 -30.74 -2.27
C SER A 472 15.66 -29.66 -3.07
N CYS A 473 15.06 -28.64 -2.45
CA CYS A 473 14.36 -27.58 -3.20
C CYS A 473 15.32 -26.70 -4.01
N LYS A 474 16.54 -26.45 -3.51
CA LYS A 474 17.58 -25.72 -4.26
C LYS A 474 18.14 -26.59 -5.38
N GLU A 475 18.39 -27.87 -5.09
CA GLU A 475 18.83 -28.87 -6.08
C GLU A 475 17.78 -29.05 -7.18
N HIS A 476 16.49 -29.06 -6.84
CA HIS A 476 15.38 -29.21 -7.79
C HIS A 476 15.18 -27.95 -8.64
N TRP A 477 15.24 -26.73 -8.06
CA TRP A 477 15.27 -25.49 -8.86
C TRP A 477 16.44 -25.49 -9.84
N ASN A 478 17.64 -25.85 -9.39
CA ASN A 478 18.83 -25.93 -10.24
C ASN A 478 18.66 -26.98 -11.35
N THR A 479 18.11 -28.15 -11.03
CA THR A 479 17.82 -29.23 -12.00
C THR A 479 16.84 -28.75 -13.08
N GLU A 480 15.75 -28.10 -12.68
CA GLU A 480 14.75 -27.59 -13.63
C GLU A 480 15.22 -26.34 -14.39
N ALA A 481 16.11 -25.53 -13.80
CA ALA A 481 16.77 -24.43 -14.49
C ALA A 481 17.71 -24.95 -15.59
N LEU A 482 18.52 -25.98 -15.29
CA LEU A 482 19.34 -26.68 -16.29
C LEU A 482 18.44 -27.36 -17.36
N SER A 483 17.30 -27.93 -16.98
CA SER A 483 16.32 -28.50 -17.92
C SER A 483 15.71 -27.44 -18.87
N ALA A 484 15.78 -26.15 -18.51
CA ALA A 484 15.39 -25.01 -19.34
C ALA A 484 16.53 -24.47 -20.23
N GLY A 485 17.69 -25.13 -20.29
CA GLY A 485 18.83 -24.71 -21.11
C GLY A 485 19.53 -23.45 -20.59
N ASN A 486 19.41 -23.16 -19.30
CA ASN A 486 20.12 -22.06 -18.64
C ASN A 486 21.62 -22.39 -18.49
N PRO A 487 22.55 -21.45 -18.75
CA PRO A 487 23.95 -21.60 -18.33
C PRO A 487 24.08 -21.61 -16.79
N ASP A 488 25.09 -22.32 -16.28
CA ASP A 488 25.35 -22.40 -14.84
C ASP A 488 26.16 -21.19 -14.34
N PHE A 489 25.46 -20.23 -13.76
CA PHE A 489 26.05 -19.06 -13.08
C PHE A 489 26.19 -19.23 -11.56
N ASN A 490 25.81 -20.37 -10.98
CA ASN A 490 25.84 -20.63 -9.53
C ASN A 490 25.22 -19.53 -8.63
N PHE A 491 24.19 -18.82 -9.13
CA PHE A 491 23.54 -17.75 -8.37
C PHE A 491 22.92 -18.23 -7.04
N PRO A 492 22.95 -17.42 -5.98
CA PRO A 492 22.32 -17.75 -4.71
C PRO A 492 20.79 -17.71 -4.83
N VAL A 493 20.15 -18.88 -4.82
CA VAL A 493 18.70 -19.03 -4.72
C VAL A 493 18.22 -18.61 -3.32
N GLU A 494 17.13 -17.83 -3.25
CA GLU A 494 16.48 -17.52 -1.96
C GLU A 494 16.02 -18.80 -1.23
N SER A 495 15.96 -18.77 0.10
CA SER A 495 15.48 -19.93 0.84
C SER A 495 13.97 -20.16 0.60
N GLN A 496 13.57 -21.42 0.51
CA GLN A 496 12.19 -21.86 0.30
C GLN A 496 11.19 -21.14 1.22
N CYS A 497 11.53 -20.97 2.51
CA CYS A 497 10.70 -20.26 3.48
C CYS A 497 10.60 -18.74 3.20
N ALA A 498 11.66 -18.11 2.66
CA ALA A 498 11.62 -16.69 2.27
C ALA A 498 10.78 -16.47 1.01
N THR A 499 10.89 -17.37 0.02
CA THR A 499 10.07 -17.35 -1.20
C THR A 499 8.60 -17.63 -0.87
N ALA A 500 8.30 -18.65 -0.05
CA ALA A 500 6.97 -18.95 0.46
C ALA A 500 6.38 -17.78 1.28
N GLY A 501 7.18 -17.17 2.16
CA GLY A 501 6.79 -15.97 2.92
C GLY A 501 6.44 -14.79 2.02
N SER A 502 7.21 -14.61 0.94
CA SER A 502 6.95 -13.58 -0.08
C SER A 502 5.67 -13.88 -0.89
N ILE A 503 5.43 -15.14 -1.26
CA ILE A 503 4.19 -15.56 -1.94
C ILE A 503 2.96 -15.30 -1.07
N LEU A 504 3.02 -15.67 0.21
CA LEU A 504 1.93 -15.40 1.15
C LEU A 504 1.65 -13.89 1.25
N ALA A 505 2.68 -13.10 1.50
CA ALA A 505 2.56 -11.65 1.66
C ALA A 505 2.06 -10.93 0.39
N VAL A 506 2.58 -11.28 -0.79
CA VAL A 506 2.15 -10.69 -2.07
C VAL A 506 0.72 -11.09 -2.41
N THR A 507 0.34 -12.36 -2.23
CA THR A 507 -1.01 -12.83 -2.56
C THR A 507 -2.07 -12.21 -1.63
N ILE A 508 -1.78 -12.07 -0.33
CA ILE A 508 -2.63 -11.34 0.62
C ILE A 508 -2.86 -9.89 0.15
N ARG A 509 -1.81 -9.21 -0.35
CA ARG A 509 -1.94 -7.85 -0.89
C ARG A 509 -2.75 -7.82 -2.17
N CYS A 510 -2.57 -8.78 -3.09
CA CYS A 510 -3.42 -8.92 -4.28
C CYS A 510 -4.89 -9.05 -3.89
N LEU A 511 -5.24 -9.94 -2.95
CA LEU A 511 -6.61 -10.12 -2.48
C LEU A 511 -7.18 -8.84 -1.85
N SER A 512 -6.39 -8.14 -1.03
CA SER A 512 -6.80 -6.86 -0.47
C SER A 512 -7.12 -5.81 -1.55
N LYS A 513 -6.31 -5.74 -2.62
CA LYS A 513 -6.57 -4.85 -3.77
C LYS A 513 -7.82 -5.27 -4.56
N VAL A 514 -8.02 -6.57 -4.80
CA VAL A 514 -9.23 -7.11 -5.44
C VAL A 514 -10.48 -6.66 -4.66
N PHE A 515 -10.55 -6.94 -3.35
CA PHE A 515 -11.71 -6.58 -2.52
C PHE A 515 -11.90 -5.06 -2.31
N THR A 516 -10.87 -4.24 -2.54
CA THR A 516 -10.97 -2.78 -2.50
C THR A 516 -11.51 -2.18 -3.80
N SER A 517 -11.62 -2.95 -4.88
CA SER A 517 -12.07 -2.44 -6.19
C SER A 517 -13.54 -2.03 -6.17
N SER A 518 -13.81 -0.75 -6.50
CA SER A 518 -15.17 -0.21 -6.61
C SER A 518 -16.01 -0.89 -7.70
N GLU A 519 -15.38 -1.47 -8.72
CA GLU A 519 -16.07 -2.19 -9.80
C GLU A 519 -16.66 -3.54 -9.34
N LEU A 520 -16.22 -4.07 -8.19
CA LEU A 520 -16.87 -5.22 -7.55
C LEU A 520 -18.06 -4.83 -6.67
N VAL A 521 -18.36 -3.54 -6.50
CA VAL A 521 -19.40 -3.03 -5.58
C VAL A 521 -20.64 -2.57 -6.35
N CYS A 522 -21.25 -3.46 -7.14
CA CYS A 522 -22.48 -3.20 -7.87
C CYS A 522 -23.33 -4.48 -8.04
N GLU A 523 -24.61 -4.35 -8.39
CA GLU A 523 -25.50 -5.52 -8.58
C GLU A 523 -25.01 -6.45 -9.72
N SER A 524 -24.46 -5.88 -10.79
CA SER A 524 -23.93 -6.64 -11.93
C SER A 524 -22.63 -7.41 -11.65
N SER A 525 -21.88 -7.09 -10.59
CA SER A 525 -20.64 -7.81 -10.24
C SER A 525 -20.88 -9.03 -9.34
N VAL A 526 -22.10 -9.22 -8.82
CA VAL A 526 -22.44 -10.30 -7.88
C VAL A 526 -22.00 -11.71 -8.36
N PRO A 527 -22.22 -12.13 -9.63
CA PRO A 527 -21.74 -13.42 -10.10
C PRO A 527 -20.21 -13.54 -10.13
N THR A 528 -19.52 -12.45 -10.48
CA THR A 528 -18.06 -12.40 -10.55
C THR A 528 -17.45 -12.49 -9.15
N ILE A 529 -17.90 -11.68 -8.20
CA ILE A 529 -17.39 -11.72 -6.83
C ILE A 529 -17.74 -13.04 -6.13
N THR A 530 -18.94 -13.59 -6.34
CA THR A 530 -19.32 -14.90 -5.77
C THR A 530 -18.37 -16.00 -6.28
N GLY A 531 -18.03 -15.99 -7.56
CA GLY A 531 -17.04 -16.92 -8.13
C GLY A 531 -15.62 -16.74 -7.57
N ILE A 532 -15.19 -15.49 -7.30
CA ILE A 532 -13.89 -15.20 -6.67
C ILE A 532 -13.87 -15.71 -5.22
N LEU A 533 -14.94 -15.46 -4.45
CA LEU A 533 -15.04 -15.85 -3.05
C LEU A 533 -15.09 -17.38 -2.88
N LEU A 534 -15.87 -18.07 -3.71
CA LEU A 534 -15.99 -19.54 -3.68
C LEU A 534 -14.73 -20.27 -4.18
N ALA A 535 -13.79 -19.59 -4.83
CA ALA A 535 -12.48 -20.19 -5.13
C ALA A 535 -11.70 -20.57 -3.85
N PHE A 536 -12.04 -19.96 -2.71
CA PHE A 536 -11.47 -20.22 -1.39
C PHE A 536 -12.25 -21.26 -0.55
N ASP A 537 -13.23 -21.96 -1.14
CA ASP A 537 -14.09 -22.92 -0.42
C ASP A 537 -13.37 -24.22 -0.04
N THR A 538 -13.12 -24.40 1.26
CA THR A 538 -12.43 -25.59 1.79
C THR A 538 -13.40 -26.77 1.88
N VAL A 539 -12.96 -27.95 1.41
CA VAL A 539 -13.82 -29.16 1.30
C VAL A 539 -14.31 -29.69 2.67
N ASN A 540 -13.86 -29.10 3.78
CA ASN A 540 -14.32 -29.43 5.13
C ASN A 540 -15.69 -28.83 5.42
N SER A 541 -16.72 -29.65 5.20
CA SER A 541 -18.16 -29.42 5.42
C SER A 541 -18.60 -29.20 6.89
N GLN A 542 -17.67 -28.83 7.79
CA GLN A 542 -17.93 -28.52 9.20
C GLN A 542 -17.28 -27.20 9.61
N ASN A 543 -17.41 -26.16 8.79
CA ASN A 543 -16.87 -24.86 9.14
C ASN A 543 -17.69 -24.20 10.26
N LYS A 544 -17.20 -24.33 11.50
CA LYS A 544 -17.80 -23.75 12.71
C LYS A 544 -18.10 -22.25 12.57
N PHE A 545 -17.26 -21.51 11.82
CA PHE A 545 -17.46 -20.10 11.51
C PHE A 545 -18.84 -19.79 10.92
N ILE A 546 -19.39 -20.70 10.11
CA ILE A 546 -20.68 -20.55 9.44
C ILE A 546 -21.84 -20.87 10.40
N HIS A 547 -21.64 -21.82 11.30
CA HIS A 547 -22.64 -22.22 12.30
C HIS A 547 -22.77 -21.24 13.48
N ASP A 548 -21.71 -20.47 13.78
CA ASP A 548 -21.73 -19.40 14.79
C ASP A 548 -22.66 -18.23 14.36
N LEU A 549 -22.94 -18.08 13.06
CA LEU A 549 -23.93 -17.12 12.54
C LEU A 549 -25.33 -17.75 12.55
N LEU A 550 -26.28 -17.13 13.25
CA LEU A 550 -27.63 -17.66 13.43
C LEU A 550 -28.71 -16.83 12.68
N PRO A 551 -29.50 -17.44 11.76
CA PRO A 551 -29.32 -18.78 11.20
C PRO A 551 -28.12 -18.84 10.25
N PRO A 552 -27.57 -20.04 9.99
CA PRO A 552 -26.46 -20.20 9.06
C PRO A 552 -26.90 -19.80 7.63
N PRO A 553 -26.03 -19.14 6.85
CA PRO A 553 -26.30 -18.80 5.46
C PRO A 553 -26.41 -20.06 4.60
N SER A 554 -27.29 -20.06 3.60
CA SER A 554 -27.46 -21.22 2.72
C SER A 554 -26.23 -21.41 1.82
N PRO A 555 -25.78 -22.65 1.57
CA PRO A 555 -24.70 -22.92 0.61
C PRO A 555 -24.98 -22.24 -0.75
N GLY A 556 -23.95 -21.62 -1.33
CA GLY A 556 -24.05 -20.86 -2.58
C GLY A 556 -24.69 -19.46 -2.47
N SER A 557 -25.13 -19.02 -1.28
CA SER A 557 -25.48 -17.61 -1.06
C SER A 557 -24.24 -16.70 -1.06
N LEU A 558 -24.45 -15.40 -1.26
CA LEU A 558 -23.38 -14.39 -1.19
C LEU A 558 -22.81 -14.31 0.23
N GLU A 559 -23.66 -14.37 1.26
CA GLU A 559 -23.25 -14.40 2.67
C GLU A 559 -22.39 -15.64 2.98
N TYR A 560 -22.76 -16.82 2.46
CA TYR A 560 -21.96 -18.04 2.58
C TYR A 560 -20.58 -17.86 1.94
N ALA A 561 -20.52 -17.33 0.72
CA ALA A 561 -19.26 -17.11 0.01
C ALA A 561 -18.33 -16.13 0.76
N PHE A 562 -18.87 -15.06 1.33
CA PHE A 562 -18.11 -14.14 2.19
C PHE A 562 -17.62 -14.80 3.49
N CYS A 563 -18.47 -15.61 4.15
CA CYS A 563 -18.06 -16.36 5.34
C CYS A 563 -16.92 -17.35 5.06
N ILE A 564 -16.99 -18.06 3.94
CA ILE A 564 -15.94 -18.98 3.46
C ILE A 564 -14.63 -18.24 3.24
N ALA A 565 -14.63 -17.17 2.44
CA ALA A 565 -13.42 -16.40 2.16
C ALA A 565 -12.83 -15.75 3.42
N TYR A 566 -13.67 -15.30 4.36
CA TYR A 566 -13.18 -14.78 5.65
C TYR A 566 -12.51 -15.89 6.48
N SER A 567 -13.16 -17.05 6.63
CA SER A 567 -12.62 -18.18 7.40
C SER A 567 -11.26 -18.61 6.86
N TYR A 568 -11.16 -18.77 5.54
CA TYR A 568 -9.92 -19.13 4.88
C TYR A 568 -8.79 -18.13 5.17
N LEU A 569 -9.06 -16.82 5.11
CA LEU A 569 -8.07 -15.81 5.47
C LEU A 569 -7.71 -15.86 6.97
N ASP A 570 -8.64 -16.21 7.86
CA ASP A 570 -8.35 -16.32 9.30
C ASP A 570 -7.48 -17.53 9.67
N GLU A 571 -7.55 -18.61 8.86
CA GLU A 571 -6.71 -19.80 8.97
C GLU A 571 -5.24 -19.53 8.58
N LEU A 572 -4.97 -18.57 7.68
CA LEU A 572 -3.62 -18.16 7.29
C LEU A 572 -2.84 -17.38 8.36
N PHE A 573 -3.46 -17.07 9.51
CA PHE A 573 -2.86 -16.22 10.54
C PHE A 573 -1.52 -16.75 11.06
N GLU A 574 -1.40 -18.05 11.35
CA GLU A 574 -0.15 -18.61 11.91
C GLU A 574 0.99 -18.52 10.90
N ALA A 575 0.74 -18.81 9.62
CA ALA A 575 1.71 -18.64 8.54
C ALA A 575 2.11 -17.16 8.33
N ALA A 576 1.18 -16.22 8.48
CA ALA A 576 1.50 -14.80 8.43
C ALA A 576 2.34 -14.35 9.64
N ALA A 577 2.08 -14.91 10.82
CA ALA A 577 2.77 -14.60 12.05
C ALA A 577 4.21 -15.13 12.12
N THR A 578 4.51 -16.27 11.48
CA THR A 578 5.91 -16.76 11.37
C THR A 578 6.80 -15.87 10.51
N ILE A 579 6.22 -15.12 9.55
CA ILE A 579 6.96 -14.18 8.70
C ILE A 579 7.24 -12.87 9.42
N SER A 580 6.20 -12.09 9.75
CA SER A 580 6.34 -10.81 10.46
C SER A 580 5.01 -10.20 10.90
N PHE A 581 5.10 -9.29 11.88
CA PHE A 581 3.99 -8.41 12.28
C PHE A 581 3.36 -7.64 11.09
N SER A 582 4.17 -7.26 10.09
CA SER A 582 3.65 -6.54 8.91
C SER A 582 2.77 -7.43 8.04
N VAL A 583 3.13 -8.71 7.83
CA VAL A 583 2.35 -9.63 6.99
C VAL A 583 1.06 -10.06 7.70
N ALA A 584 1.11 -10.29 9.01
CA ALA A 584 -0.10 -10.50 9.81
C ALA A 584 -1.02 -9.26 9.85
N THR A 585 -0.45 -8.05 9.82
CA THR A 585 -1.24 -6.81 9.65
C THR A 585 -1.86 -6.74 8.26
N ASP A 586 -1.11 -7.04 7.20
CA ASP A 586 -1.62 -7.07 5.82
C ASP A 586 -2.77 -8.08 5.67
N LEU A 587 -2.72 -9.23 6.36
CA LEU A 587 -3.80 -10.23 6.40
C LEU A 587 -5.09 -9.67 7.01
N VAL A 588 -5.01 -9.02 8.19
CA VAL A 588 -6.19 -8.39 8.81
C VAL A 588 -6.69 -7.21 7.97
N MET A 589 -5.81 -6.52 7.26
CA MET A 589 -6.22 -5.49 6.30
C MET A 589 -6.91 -6.07 5.07
N ALA A 590 -6.53 -7.27 4.58
CA ALA A 590 -7.26 -7.98 3.53
C ALA A 590 -8.65 -8.45 4.02
N GLN A 591 -8.75 -8.99 5.25
CA GLN A 591 -10.03 -9.29 5.90
C GLN A 591 -10.91 -8.03 6.02
N LYS A 592 -10.33 -6.89 6.39
CA LYS A 592 -11.04 -5.60 6.43
C LYS A 592 -11.57 -5.18 5.04
N SER A 593 -10.75 -5.31 3.99
CA SER A 593 -11.18 -5.01 2.62
C SER A 593 -12.33 -5.92 2.20
N LEU A 594 -12.28 -7.22 2.53
CA LEU A 594 -13.38 -8.17 2.32
C LEU A 594 -14.69 -7.74 3.02
N VAL A 595 -14.63 -7.38 4.31
CA VAL A 595 -15.81 -6.90 5.05
C VAL A 595 -16.34 -5.58 4.47
N SER A 596 -15.46 -4.67 4.06
CA SER A 596 -15.85 -3.40 3.43
C SER A 596 -16.52 -3.62 2.06
N CYS A 597 -16.06 -4.63 1.31
CA CYS A 597 -16.65 -5.05 0.04
C CYS A 597 -18.08 -5.61 0.26
N ALA A 598 -18.26 -6.44 1.28
CA ALA A 598 -19.57 -6.93 1.70
C ALA A 598 -20.52 -5.77 2.07
N GLU A 599 -20.08 -4.82 2.91
CA GLU A 599 -20.86 -3.63 3.27
C GLU A 599 -21.32 -2.84 2.04
N GLY A 600 -20.39 -2.56 1.12
CA GLY A 600 -20.71 -1.82 -0.11
C GLY A 600 -21.72 -2.56 -0.99
N LEU A 601 -21.55 -3.87 -1.17
CA LEU A 601 -22.47 -4.68 -1.98
C LEU A 601 -23.86 -4.76 -1.38
N MET A 602 -23.99 -4.82 -0.06
CA MET A 602 -25.30 -4.81 0.61
C MET A 602 -26.03 -3.48 0.49
N GLU A 603 -25.31 -2.35 0.49
CA GLU A 603 -25.91 -1.04 0.22
C GLU A 603 -26.25 -0.87 -1.27
N ALA A 604 -25.42 -1.39 -2.18
CA ALA A 604 -25.68 -1.37 -3.62
C ALA A 604 -26.88 -2.25 -4.02
N CYS A 605 -27.02 -3.44 -3.44
CA CYS A 605 -28.11 -4.38 -3.75
C CYS A 605 -29.38 -4.13 -2.90
N LYS A 606 -29.41 -3.05 -2.11
CA LYS A 606 -30.42 -2.78 -1.07
C LYS A 606 -31.86 -2.82 -1.57
N GLU A 607 -32.13 -2.33 -2.77
CA GLU A 607 -33.47 -2.39 -3.36
C GLU A 607 -33.86 -3.82 -3.79
N ALA A 608 -32.95 -4.55 -4.43
CA ALA A 608 -33.19 -5.95 -4.80
C ALA A 608 -33.40 -6.83 -3.55
N ILE A 609 -32.63 -6.56 -2.49
CA ILE A 609 -32.77 -7.12 -1.14
C ILE A 609 -34.14 -6.82 -0.54
N GLN A 610 -34.63 -5.58 -0.63
CA GLN A 610 -35.96 -5.20 -0.13
C GLN A 610 -37.09 -5.90 -0.89
N ARG A 611 -36.93 -6.14 -2.19
CA ARG A 611 -37.92 -6.86 -3.03
C ARG A 611 -37.97 -8.37 -2.72
N SER A 612 -36.86 -8.99 -2.33
CA SER A 612 -36.77 -10.45 -2.09
C SER A 612 -37.15 -10.88 -0.67
N GLY A 613 -37.18 -9.96 0.30
CA GLY A 613 -37.64 -10.22 1.68
C GLY A 613 -36.78 -11.20 2.51
N SER A 614 -35.69 -11.73 1.93
CA SER A 614 -34.95 -12.88 2.49
C SER A 614 -33.63 -12.52 3.17
N PHE A 615 -33.21 -11.26 3.15
CA PHE A 615 -31.83 -10.88 3.42
C PHE A 615 -31.61 -10.31 4.83
N ARG A 616 -30.65 -10.86 5.59
CA ARG A 616 -30.37 -10.50 7.00
C ARG A 616 -29.15 -9.59 7.15
N SER A 617 -29.09 -8.51 6.36
CA SER A 617 -27.89 -7.67 6.18
C SER A 617 -27.19 -7.24 7.48
N THR A 618 -27.96 -6.82 8.49
CA THR A 618 -27.41 -6.23 9.72
C THR A 618 -26.72 -7.24 10.62
N SER A 619 -27.31 -8.41 10.87
CA SER A 619 -26.71 -9.44 11.72
C SER A 619 -25.47 -10.06 11.10
N PHE A 620 -25.49 -10.28 9.78
CA PHE A 620 -24.34 -10.77 9.02
C PHE A 620 -23.15 -9.79 9.05
N LEU A 621 -23.39 -8.49 8.85
CA LEU A 621 -22.35 -7.47 8.94
C LEU A 621 -21.80 -7.30 10.36
N SER A 622 -22.66 -7.32 11.37
CA SER A 622 -22.22 -7.31 12.77
C SER A 622 -21.33 -8.50 13.09
N TYR A 623 -21.68 -9.69 12.61
CA TYR A 623 -20.86 -10.90 12.79
C TYR A 623 -19.49 -10.76 12.13
N LEU A 624 -19.41 -10.40 10.84
CA LEU A 624 -18.11 -10.23 10.17
C LEU A 624 -17.24 -9.12 10.81
N LYS A 625 -17.85 -8.04 11.29
CA LYS A 625 -17.15 -6.99 12.06
C LYS A 625 -16.60 -7.53 13.37
N ASN A 626 -17.38 -8.29 14.14
CA ASN A 626 -16.90 -8.93 15.35
C ASN A 626 -15.69 -9.83 15.07
N ARG A 627 -15.77 -10.68 14.04
CA ARG A 627 -14.64 -11.53 13.64
C ARG A 627 -13.41 -10.70 13.29
N LEU A 628 -13.58 -9.55 12.63
CA LEU A 628 -12.49 -8.61 12.33
C LEU A 628 -11.88 -7.95 13.58
N SER A 629 -12.68 -7.68 14.62
CA SER A 629 -12.17 -7.30 15.94
C SER A 629 -11.31 -8.42 16.53
N VAL A 630 -11.78 -9.68 16.49
CA VAL A 630 -11.02 -10.84 17.00
C VAL A 630 -9.70 -11.02 16.26
N SER A 631 -9.69 -10.99 14.92
CA SER A 631 -8.46 -11.13 14.11
C SER A 631 -7.47 -9.97 14.36
N ALA A 632 -7.95 -8.73 14.50
CA ALA A 632 -7.13 -7.58 14.88
C ALA A 632 -6.55 -7.70 16.30
N GLY A 633 -7.36 -8.17 17.26
CA GLY A 633 -6.91 -8.48 18.63
C GLY A 633 -5.81 -9.54 18.64
N ARG A 634 -5.96 -10.61 17.86
CA ARG A 634 -4.96 -11.69 17.72
C ARG A 634 -3.59 -11.15 17.31
N VAL A 635 -3.52 -10.24 16.34
CA VAL A 635 -2.25 -9.58 15.92
C VAL A 635 -1.64 -8.74 17.05
N LEU A 636 -2.47 -7.99 17.79
CA LEU A 636 -2.00 -7.13 18.90
C LEU A 636 -1.49 -7.94 20.11
N GLN A 637 -2.08 -9.12 20.33
CA GLN A 637 -1.82 -9.99 21.49
C GLN A 637 -0.73 -11.06 21.23
N HIS A 638 -0.45 -11.38 19.95
CA HIS A 638 0.53 -12.41 19.56
C HIS A 638 1.97 -12.09 19.99
N GLN A 639 2.72 -13.12 20.40
CA GLN A 639 4.09 -13.00 20.92
C GLN A 639 5.14 -12.90 19.81
N TRP A 640 5.36 -11.67 19.34
CA TRP A 640 6.31 -11.36 18.27
C TRP A 640 7.78 -11.58 18.67
N LYS A 641 8.49 -12.41 17.91
CA LYS A 641 9.96 -12.56 18.01
C LYS A 641 10.66 -11.26 17.61
N TYR A 642 11.80 -10.97 18.24
CA TYR A 642 12.60 -9.78 17.90
C TYR A 642 13.41 -10.05 16.62
N ASP A 643 12.95 -9.50 15.50
CA ASP A 643 13.73 -9.44 14.28
C ASP A 643 14.85 -8.38 14.44
N GLY A 644 16.06 -8.71 13.97
CA GLY A 644 17.26 -7.86 14.13
C GLY A 644 17.17 -6.47 13.49
N GLN A 645 16.09 -6.17 12.75
CA GLN A 645 15.78 -4.86 12.17
C GLN A 645 14.91 -3.96 13.08
N GLY A 646 14.58 -4.41 14.29
CA GLY A 646 13.94 -3.61 15.33
C GLY A 646 12.41 -3.54 15.20
N LYS A 647 11.74 -3.53 16.37
CA LYS A 647 10.28 -3.62 16.56
C LYS A 647 9.47 -2.88 15.46
N CYS A 648 8.97 -3.60 14.45
CA CYS A 648 8.13 -3.02 13.39
C CYS A 648 6.90 -2.28 13.96
N TRP A 649 6.26 -2.86 14.99
CA TRP A 649 5.14 -2.28 15.73
C TRP A 649 5.49 -1.05 16.60
N SER A 650 6.77 -0.68 16.76
CA SER A 650 7.17 0.48 17.57
C SER A 650 6.91 1.82 16.88
N LYS A 651 6.79 1.85 15.55
CA LYS A 651 6.43 3.07 14.79
C LYS A 651 4.94 3.43 14.91
N GLY A 652 4.10 2.50 15.39
CA GLY A 652 2.70 2.76 15.73
C GLY A 652 1.73 2.87 14.55
N ASP A 653 2.20 3.20 13.34
CA ASP A 653 1.38 3.38 12.13
C ASP A 653 0.49 2.17 11.82
N LEU A 654 1.03 0.96 11.94
CA LEU A 654 0.32 -0.31 11.75
C LEU A 654 -0.53 -0.71 12.97
N VAL A 655 -0.15 -0.28 14.18
CA VAL A 655 -0.88 -0.57 15.43
C VAL A 655 -2.18 0.24 15.51
N GLN A 656 -2.17 1.49 15.04
CA GLN A 656 -3.34 2.38 15.08
C GLN A 656 -4.60 1.80 14.39
N PRO A 657 -4.56 1.31 13.13
CA PRO A 657 -5.73 0.72 12.47
C PRO A 657 -6.19 -0.59 13.13
N LEU A 658 -5.26 -1.46 13.55
CA LEU A 658 -5.59 -2.71 14.26
C LEU A 658 -6.34 -2.42 15.56
N LEU A 659 -5.80 -1.55 16.41
CA LEU A 659 -6.43 -1.19 17.68
C LEU A 659 -7.78 -0.51 17.48
N LYS A 660 -7.93 0.30 16.42
CA LYS A 660 -9.22 0.89 16.08
C LYS A 660 -10.26 -0.18 15.74
N MET A 661 -9.91 -1.20 14.97
CA MET A 661 -10.83 -2.31 14.65
C MET A 661 -11.14 -3.18 15.87
N PHE A 662 -10.15 -3.49 16.69
CA PHE A 662 -10.30 -4.25 17.93
C PHE A 662 -11.24 -3.58 18.95
N LEU A 663 -11.36 -2.25 18.92
CA LEU A 663 -12.27 -1.47 19.78
C LEU A 663 -13.61 -1.16 19.10
N GLU A 664 -13.61 -0.73 17.84
CA GLU A 664 -14.81 -0.24 17.14
C GLU A 664 -15.79 -1.36 16.76
N TYR A 665 -15.28 -2.59 16.59
CA TYR A 665 -16.06 -3.75 16.13
C TYR A 665 -16.23 -4.85 17.19
N ASN A 666 -15.85 -4.61 18.44
CA ASN A 666 -16.08 -5.54 19.54
C ASN A 666 -17.58 -5.61 19.93
N ASP A 667 -18.05 -6.75 20.44
CA ASP A 667 -19.43 -6.88 20.96
C ASP A 667 -19.67 -6.07 22.24
N ALA A 668 -18.63 -5.96 23.08
CA ALA A 668 -18.63 -5.31 24.38
C ALA A 668 -17.51 -4.23 24.44
N PRO A 669 -17.59 -3.18 23.60
CA PRO A 669 -16.48 -2.26 23.38
C PRO A 669 -16.24 -1.32 24.58
N LEU A 670 -17.24 -1.13 25.46
CA LEU A 670 -17.07 -0.34 26.68
C LEU A 670 -16.36 -1.15 27.76
N GLU A 671 -16.69 -2.44 27.84
CA GLU A 671 -16.12 -3.41 28.77
C GLU A 671 -14.65 -3.69 28.42
N LEU A 672 -14.33 -3.88 27.13
CA LEU A 672 -12.95 -3.99 26.65
C LEU A 672 -12.15 -2.69 26.90
N LEU A 673 -12.76 -1.51 26.71
CA LEU A 673 -12.12 -0.25 27.07
C LEU A 673 -11.86 -0.12 28.57
N GLU A 674 -12.74 -0.64 29.43
CA GLU A 674 -12.52 -0.66 30.87
C GLU A 674 -11.36 -1.58 31.25
N GLU A 675 -11.30 -2.81 30.73
CA GLU A 675 -10.18 -3.72 30.95
C GLU A 675 -8.85 -3.07 30.52
N LEU A 676 -8.79 -2.55 29.29
CA LEU A 676 -7.60 -1.92 28.75
C LEU A 676 -7.19 -0.67 29.55
N ALA A 677 -8.13 0.23 29.86
CA ALA A 677 -7.83 1.50 30.51
C ALA A 677 -7.53 1.36 32.02
N CYS A 678 -8.20 0.44 32.72
CA CYS A 678 -8.10 0.29 34.17
C CYS A 678 -7.05 -0.76 34.58
N ASN A 679 -6.88 -1.83 33.81
CA ASN A 679 -6.02 -2.95 34.21
C ASN A 679 -4.74 -3.03 33.38
N ILE A 680 -4.80 -2.86 32.06
CA ILE A 680 -3.65 -3.13 31.16
C ILE A 680 -2.74 -1.91 30.97
N MET A 681 -3.29 -0.77 30.57
CA MET A 681 -2.52 0.45 30.28
C MET A 681 -1.69 0.98 31.46
N PRO A 682 -2.12 0.89 32.73
CA PRO A 682 -1.30 1.30 33.88
C PRO A 682 -0.03 0.46 34.11
N GLN A 683 0.10 -0.72 33.47
CA GLN A 683 1.26 -1.60 33.60
C GLN A 683 2.44 -1.19 32.71
N VAL A 684 2.30 -0.17 31.86
CA VAL A 684 3.36 0.26 30.93
C VAL A 684 4.51 0.90 31.72
N PRO A 685 5.76 0.41 31.57
CA PRO A 685 6.89 0.96 32.32
C PRO A 685 7.21 2.41 31.91
N VAL A 686 7.67 3.21 32.87
CA VAL A 686 7.94 4.65 32.67
C VAL A 686 9.21 4.88 31.82
N GLN A 687 10.22 4.01 32.00
CA GLN A 687 11.50 4.04 31.29
C GLN A 687 11.67 2.77 30.42
N LYS A 688 12.60 2.80 29.45
CA LYS A 688 12.98 1.63 28.66
C LYS A 688 13.97 0.78 29.46
N THR A 689 13.57 -0.41 29.88
CA THR A 689 14.36 -1.34 30.72
C THR A 689 14.60 -2.67 30.02
N GLY A 690 15.19 -2.60 28.83
CA GLY A 690 15.64 -3.77 28.07
C GLY A 690 14.51 -4.71 27.65
N THR A 691 14.79 -6.02 27.64
CA THR A 691 13.89 -7.07 27.13
C THR A 691 12.63 -7.32 27.98
N LYS A 692 12.46 -6.63 29.12
CA LYS A 692 11.27 -6.75 29.99
C LYS A 692 10.15 -5.73 29.68
N ASP A 693 10.32 -4.86 28.69
CA ASP A 693 9.33 -3.82 28.29
C ASP A 693 8.06 -4.37 27.57
N VAL A 694 7.61 -5.58 27.89
CA VAL A 694 6.56 -6.32 27.17
C VAL A 694 5.44 -6.68 28.14
N ILE A 695 4.23 -6.15 27.93
CA ILE A 695 3.07 -6.47 28.77
C ILE A 695 2.53 -7.86 28.41
N GLN A 696 2.29 -8.68 29.42
CA GLN A 696 1.73 -10.02 29.24
C GLN A 696 0.36 -9.94 28.55
N GLY A 697 0.19 -10.70 27.47
CA GLY A 697 -1.02 -10.66 26.63
C GLY A 697 -1.10 -9.47 25.66
N TYR A 698 -0.33 -8.40 25.83
CA TYR A 698 -0.30 -7.24 24.91
C TYR A 698 1.14 -6.80 24.58
N PRO A 699 1.94 -7.64 23.90
CA PRO A 699 3.34 -7.34 23.58
C PRO A 699 3.51 -6.17 22.60
N THR A 700 2.45 -5.82 21.88
CA THR A 700 2.40 -4.62 21.03
C THR A 700 2.05 -3.33 21.79
N LEU A 701 1.84 -3.37 23.12
CA LEU A 701 1.75 -2.20 23.99
C LEU A 701 3.08 -2.01 24.74
N CYS A 702 3.80 -0.94 24.42
CA CYS A 702 5.12 -0.65 25.00
C CYS A 702 5.38 0.88 25.09
N PRO A 703 6.42 1.34 25.80
CA PRO A 703 6.70 2.78 25.98
C PRO A 703 6.94 3.58 24.69
N GLY A 704 7.18 2.90 23.56
CA GLY A 704 7.34 3.50 22.23
C GLY A 704 6.03 3.82 21.52
N ASN A 705 4.99 2.99 21.70
CA ASN A 705 3.69 3.13 21.03
C ASN A 705 2.51 3.39 21.98
N LEU A 706 2.76 3.49 23.29
CA LEU A 706 1.82 3.95 24.33
C LEU A 706 0.96 5.15 23.88
N LEU A 707 1.55 6.15 23.21
CA LEU A 707 0.81 7.33 22.76
C LEU A 707 -0.27 7.00 21.72
N VAL A 708 -0.02 6.02 20.84
CA VAL A 708 -0.99 5.56 19.85
C VAL A 708 -2.12 4.82 20.54
N TRP A 709 -1.79 3.87 21.43
CA TRP A 709 -2.77 3.15 22.25
C TRP A 709 -3.67 4.08 23.04
N TYR A 710 -3.06 5.03 23.76
CA TYR A 710 -3.73 6.02 24.57
C TYR A 710 -4.67 6.91 23.76
N ARG A 711 -4.21 7.40 22.60
CA ARG A 711 -4.98 8.27 21.73
C ARG A 711 -6.19 7.53 21.14
N VAL A 712 -6.02 6.31 20.64
CA VAL A 712 -7.12 5.54 20.05
C VAL A 712 -8.17 5.19 21.10
N GLN A 713 -7.78 4.74 22.29
CA GLN A 713 -8.73 4.49 23.38
C GLN A 713 -9.54 5.74 23.76
N LEU A 714 -8.91 6.91 23.85
CA LEU A 714 -9.63 8.18 24.10
C LEU A 714 -10.53 8.62 22.93
N GLU A 715 -10.14 8.33 21.69
CA GLU A 715 -10.96 8.61 20.50
C GLU A 715 -12.21 7.72 20.48
N GLU A 716 -12.07 6.40 20.68
CA GLU A 716 -13.19 5.45 20.69
C GLU A 716 -14.09 5.60 21.93
N HIS A 717 -13.50 5.80 23.12
CA HIS A 717 -14.26 6.08 24.34
C HIS A 717 -15.16 7.32 24.20
N LEU A 718 -14.64 8.40 23.59
CA LEU A 718 -15.43 9.59 23.31
C LEU A 718 -16.56 9.33 22.31
N LYS A 719 -16.36 8.48 21.29
CA LYS A 719 -17.44 8.08 20.37
C LYS A 719 -18.56 7.34 21.10
N ILE A 720 -18.21 6.33 21.91
CA ILE A 720 -19.16 5.50 22.68
C ILE A 720 -19.97 6.38 23.61
N PHE A 721 -19.31 7.24 24.40
CA PHE A 721 -20.00 8.19 25.27
C PHE A 721 -20.87 9.18 24.48
N THR A 722 -20.41 9.68 23.33
CA THR A 722 -21.22 10.56 22.46
C THR A 722 -22.46 9.86 21.92
N LYS A 723 -22.38 8.58 21.56
CA LYS A 723 -23.52 7.78 21.13
C LYS A 723 -24.51 7.59 22.28
N MET A 724 -24.03 7.13 23.43
CA MET A 724 -24.84 6.94 24.64
C MET A 724 -25.61 8.20 25.06
N ILE A 725 -24.98 9.39 25.02
CA ILE A 725 -25.66 10.66 25.32
C ILE A 725 -26.75 11.01 24.30
N LYS A 726 -26.54 10.72 23.01
CA LYS A 726 -27.58 10.91 21.98
C LYS A 726 -28.77 9.96 22.19
N ASP A 727 -28.48 8.71 22.54
CA ASP A 727 -29.49 7.68 22.79
C ASP A 727 -30.30 8.03 24.07
N ALA A 728 -29.65 8.53 25.13
CA ALA A 728 -30.31 9.04 26.33
C ALA A 728 -31.27 10.21 26.04
N LEU A 729 -30.83 11.17 25.21
CA LEU A 729 -31.64 12.32 24.78
C LEU A 729 -32.79 11.94 23.83
N SER A 730 -32.67 10.84 23.07
CA SER A 730 -33.77 10.36 22.21
C SER A 730 -34.81 9.60 23.02
N MET A 731 -34.39 8.76 23.98
CA MET A 731 -35.27 8.09 24.96
C MET A 731 -36.16 9.11 25.68
N GLN A 732 -35.57 10.21 26.17
CA GLN A 732 -36.28 11.30 26.86
C GLN A 732 -37.41 11.92 26.02
N LYS A 733 -37.25 12.00 24.70
CA LYS A 733 -38.26 12.61 23.79
C LYS A 733 -39.43 11.69 23.46
N SER A 734 -39.24 10.38 23.55
CA SER A 734 -40.24 9.39 23.10
C SER A 734 -41.43 9.18 24.05
N LYS A 735 -41.35 9.64 25.31
CA LYS A 735 -42.30 9.34 26.42
C LYS A 735 -42.52 7.83 26.71
N THR A 736 -41.82 6.93 26.02
CA THR A 736 -41.96 5.46 26.12
C THR A 736 -40.70 4.77 26.65
N ALA A 737 -39.76 5.52 27.23
CA ALA A 737 -38.54 4.96 27.81
C ALA A 737 -38.87 4.13 29.07
N LYS A 738 -38.52 2.84 29.06
CA LYS A 738 -38.59 1.97 30.24
C LYS A 738 -37.59 2.41 31.30
N GLU A 739 -37.97 2.37 32.57
CA GLU A 739 -37.12 2.78 33.69
C GLU A 739 -35.77 2.04 33.70
N ASP A 740 -35.77 0.72 33.50
CA ASP A 740 -34.57 -0.13 33.43
C ASP A 740 -33.53 0.38 32.41
N SER A 741 -34.01 0.90 31.27
CA SER A 741 -33.15 1.44 30.20
C SER A 741 -32.43 2.72 30.64
N ILE A 742 -33.06 3.50 31.52
CA ILE A 742 -32.49 4.73 32.08
C ILE A 742 -31.46 4.36 33.14
N ASP A 743 -31.75 3.41 34.04
CA ASP A 743 -30.76 2.94 35.03
C ASP A 743 -29.52 2.32 34.38
N PHE A 744 -29.73 1.48 33.36
CA PHE A 744 -28.64 0.93 32.55
C PHE A 744 -27.78 2.04 31.91
N THR A 745 -28.40 3.11 31.42
CA THR A 745 -27.70 4.28 30.87
C THR A 745 -26.90 5.02 31.94
N LEU A 746 -27.42 5.17 33.16
CA LEU A 746 -26.69 5.79 34.29
C LEU A 746 -25.50 4.93 34.75
N VAL A 747 -25.65 3.60 34.79
CA VAL A 747 -24.56 2.66 35.10
C VAL A 747 -23.45 2.79 34.06
N ARG A 748 -23.76 2.75 32.76
CA ARG A 748 -22.77 2.93 31.70
C ARG A 748 -22.14 4.33 31.69
N ALA A 749 -22.89 5.37 32.07
CA ALA A 749 -22.32 6.71 32.23
C ALA A 749 -21.30 6.79 33.37
N ARG A 750 -21.52 6.06 34.48
CA ARG A 750 -20.57 5.94 35.58
C ARG A 750 -19.32 5.16 35.14
N GLN A 751 -19.50 4.07 34.40
CA GLN A 751 -18.42 3.28 33.80
C GLN A 751 -17.55 4.15 32.88
N CYS A 752 -18.15 4.93 31.97
CA CYS A 752 -17.43 5.91 31.13
C CYS A 752 -16.65 6.95 31.98
N ALA A 753 -17.22 7.43 33.09
CA ALA A 753 -16.52 8.34 33.99
C ALA A 753 -15.29 7.67 34.64
N THR A 754 -15.41 6.43 35.12
CA THR A 754 -14.28 5.63 35.66
C THR A 754 -13.17 5.43 34.62
N ILE A 755 -13.53 5.05 33.38
CA ILE A 755 -12.59 4.87 32.27
C ILE A 755 -11.84 6.19 31.99
N LEU A 756 -12.54 7.33 31.94
CA LEU A 756 -11.89 8.63 31.76
C LEU A 756 -10.93 8.94 32.91
N VAL A 757 -11.31 8.64 34.15
CA VAL A 757 -10.44 8.85 35.33
C VAL A 757 -9.15 8.03 35.20
N SER A 758 -9.24 6.76 34.82
CA SER A 758 -8.04 5.92 34.63
C SER A 758 -7.15 6.47 33.52
N LEU A 759 -7.70 6.71 32.33
CA LEU A 759 -6.97 7.26 31.18
C LEU A 759 -6.32 8.61 31.51
N VAL A 760 -7.02 9.52 32.18
CA VAL A 760 -6.44 10.82 32.57
C VAL A 760 -5.32 10.63 33.61
N ASN A 761 -5.46 9.69 34.55
CA ASN A 761 -4.45 9.38 35.56
C ASN A 761 -3.16 8.76 35.00
N LEU A 762 -3.16 8.13 33.82
CA LEU A 762 -1.92 7.72 33.12
C LEU A 762 -0.95 8.89 32.90
N SER A 763 -1.46 10.14 32.86
CA SER A 763 -0.63 11.35 32.79
C SER A 763 0.25 11.57 34.04
N LYS A 764 -0.16 11.05 35.21
CA LYS A 764 0.62 11.06 36.45
C LYS A 764 1.70 9.98 36.46
N ILE A 765 1.39 8.80 35.91
CA ILE A 765 2.33 7.69 35.78
C ILE A 765 3.46 8.04 34.79
N HIS A 766 3.15 8.84 33.77
CA HIS A 766 4.12 9.28 32.75
C HIS A 766 4.29 10.81 32.72
N PRO A 767 4.99 11.42 33.72
CA PRO A 767 5.13 12.88 33.82
C PRO A 767 5.92 13.51 32.65
N ASP A 768 6.84 12.77 32.04
CA ASP A 768 7.70 13.28 30.95
C ASP A 768 7.03 13.25 29.56
N LYS A 769 5.91 12.53 29.42
CA LYS A 769 5.24 12.30 28.12
C LYS A 769 4.31 13.47 27.77
N VAL A 770 4.86 14.65 27.49
CA VAL A 770 4.10 15.89 27.15
C VAL A 770 3.05 15.70 26.06
N ALA A 771 3.30 14.83 25.06
CA ALA A 771 2.32 14.49 24.03
C ALA A 771 1.08 13.75 24.58
N LEU A 772 1.29 12.84 25.54
CA LEU A 772 0.21 12.13 26.25
C LEU A 772 -0.64 13.12 27.04
N HIS A 773 0.00 14.05 27.77
CA HIS A 773 -0.69 15.13 28.50
C HIS A 773 -1.54 16.01 27.59
N SER A 774 -1.04 16.37 26.39
CA SER A 774 -1.80 17.17 25.42
C SER A 774 -3.03 16.44 24.89
N VAL A 775 -2.92 15.12 24.65
CA VAL A 775 -4.04 14.25 24.29
C VAL A 775 -5.04 14.14 25.45
N ALA A 776 -4.57 13.90 26.68
CA ALA A 776 -5.40 13.81 27.88
C ALA A 776 -6.26 15.06 28.08
N VAL A 777 -5.63 16.25 28.05
CA VAL A 777 -6.30 17.55 28.21
C VAL A 777 -7.30 17.79 27.07
N LYS A 778 -6.92 17.53 25.81
CA LYS A 778 -7.77 17.71 24.63
C LYS A 778 -9.03 16.82 24.67
N PHE A 779 -8.89 15.53 24.95
CA PHE A 779 -10.02 14.60 24.93
C PHE A 779 -10.84 14.65 26.21
N GLY A 780 -10.22 14.90 27.37
CA GLY A 780 -10.92 15.19 28.62
C GLY A 780 -11.85 16.39 28.47
N GLY A 781 -11.38 17.51 27.92
CA GLY A 781 -12.23 18.69 27.64
C GLY A 781 -13.41 18.37 26.71
N LYS A 782 -13.18 17.61 25.63
CA LYS A 782 -14.24 17.14 24.72
C LYS A 782 -15.26 16.23 25.39
N PHE A 783 -14.83 15.37 26.32
CA PHE A 783 -15.72 14.49 27.08
C PHE A 783 -16.62 15.33 28.01
N ILE A 784 -16.06 16.34 28.68
CA ILE A 784 -16.83 17.29 29.50
C ILE A 784 -17.84 18.07 28.64
N ASP A 785 -17.43 18.57 27.46
CA ASP A 785 -18.37 19.19 26.52
C ASP A 785 -19.48 18.23 26.06
N CYS A 786 -19.18 16.93 25.94
CA CYS A 786 -20.17 15.91 25.60
C CYS A 786 -21.14 15.63 26.75
N PHE A 787 -20.65 15.55 27.99
CA PHE A 787 -21.49 15.42 29.18
C PHE A 787 -22.47 16.60 29.28
N LEU A 788 -21.99 17.82 29.00
CA LEU A 788 -22.80 19.04 29.03
C LEU A 788 -23.84 19.12 27.90
N LYS A 789 -23.65 18.42 26.77
CA LYS A 789 -24.71 18.28 25.75
C LYS A 789 -25.87 17.41 26.24
N GLY A 790 -25.65 16.55 27.24
CA GLY A 790 -26.68 15.73 27.88
C GLY A 790 -27.38 16.41 29.05
N ILE A 791 -27.20 17.72 29.29
CA ILE A 791 -27.68 18.39 30.51
C ILE A 791 -29.20 18.26 30.72
N ASP A 792 -29.99 18.31 29.65
CA ASP A 792 -31.45 18.18 29.69
C ASP A 792 -31.88 16.77 30.17
N PHE A 793 -31.11 15.73 29.83
CA PHE A 793 -31.32 14.36 30.31
C PHE A 793 -30.96 14.24 31.79
N TRP A 794 -29.79 14.75 32.19
CA TRP A 794 -29.36 14.73 33.60
C TRP A 794 -30.35 15.47 34.50
N GLN A 795 -30.86 16.64 34.07
CA GLN A 795 -31.84 17.42 34.81
C GLN A 795 -33.18 16.69 34.96
N ALA A 796 -33.73 16.13 33.88
CA ALA A 796 -35.01 15.43 33.94
C ALA A 796 -34.98 14.17 34.81
N GLN A 797 -33.83 13.48 34.88
CA GLN A 797 -33.68 12.27 35.70
C GLN A 797 -33.19 12.56 37.13
N TYR A 798 -32.81 13.81 37.46
CA TYR A 798 -32.16 14.13 38.73
C TYR A 798 -33.02 13.88 39.96
N VAL A 799 -34.33 14.16 39.88
CA VAL A 799 -35.26 13.98 41.00
C VAL A 799 -35.43 12.49 41.34
N ALA A 800 -35.62 11.65 40.33
CA ALA A 800 -35.87 10.21 40.51
C ALA A 800 -34.59 9.40 40.80
N ARG A 801 -33.43 9.84 40.31
CA ARG A 801 -32.18 9.03 40.27
C ARG A 801 -30.96 9.80 40.81
N LYS A 802 -31.20 10.62 41.83
CA LYS A 802 -30.24 11.56 42.45
C LYS A 802 -28.90 10.91 42.79
N ASP A 803 -28.89 9.75 43.44
CA ASP A 803 -27.66 9.10 43.91
C ASP A 803 -26.82 8.53 42.78
N ALA A 804 -27.44 7.93 41.76
CA ALA A 804 -26.76 7.44 40.57
C ALA A 804 -26.08 8.59 39.80
N ILE A 805 -26.78 9.70 39.59
CA ILE A 805 -26.21 10.88 38.91
C ILE A 805 -25.13 11.55 39.78
N ASN A 806 -25.33 11.65 41.09
CA ASN A 806 -24.30 12.14 42.01
C ASN A 806 -23.04 11.26 41.99
N ALA A 807 -23.17 9.93 41.80
CA ALA A 807 -22.02 9.04 41.63
C ALA A 807 -21.26 9.31 40.33
N VAL A 808 -21.95 9.49 39.20
CA VAL A 808 -21.33 9.89 37.91
C VAL A 808 -20.56 11.22 38.07
N VAL A 809 -21.18 12.23 38.70
CA VAL A 809 -20.57 13.54 38.93
C VAL A 809 -19.35 13.47 39.85
N LYS A 810 -19.40 12.65 40.91
CA LYS A 810 -18.27 12.41 41.83
C LYS A 810 -17.09 11.73 41.13
N GLU A 811 -17.34 10.73 40.27
CA GLU A 811 -16.28 10.10 39.47
C GLU A 811 -15.68 11.08 38.46
N LEU A 812 -16.52 11.75 37.67
CA LEU A 812 -16.08 12.70 36.65
C LEU A 812 -15.25 13.86 37.25
N GLN A 813 -15.55 14.26 38.48
CA GLN A 813 -14.75 15.25 39.22
C GLN A 813 -13.28 14.82 39.42
N LYS A 814 -12.98 13.52 39.61
CA LYS A 814 -11.59 13.04 39.76
C LYS A 814 -10.79 13.32 38.47
N ALA A 815 -11.40 13.11 37.31
CA ALA A 815 -10.81 13.42 36.01
C ALA A 815 -10.64 14.93 35.82
N THR A 816 -11.67 15.74 36.12
CA THR A 816 -11.57 17.21 35.97
C THR A 816 -10.46 17.82 36.83
N ARG A 817 -10.28 17.34 38.07
CA ARG A 817 -9.20 17.80 38.95
C ARG A 817 -7.82 17.52 38.35
N THR A 818 -7.60 16.31 37.84
CA THR A 818 -6.32 15.96 37.20
C THR A 818 -6.07 16.78 35.92
N ILE A 819 -7.11 17.04 35.11
CA ILE A 819 -7.01 17.93 33.94
C ILE A 819 -6.66 19.37 34.37
N GLN A 820 -7.19 19.87 35.49
CA GLN A 820 -6.87 21.19 36.04
C GLN A 820 -5.41 21.29 36.52
N THR A 821 -4.88 20.25 37.17
CA THR A 821 -3.45 20.13 37.50
C THR A 821 -2.59 20.19 36.23
N LEU A 822 -2.85 19.34 35.23
CA LEU A 822 -2.13 19.33 33.95
C LEU A 822 -2.17 20.69 33.23
N CYS A 823 -3.32 21.38 33.25
CA CYS A 823 -3.48 22.71 32.67
C CYS A 823 -2.72 23.81 33.44
N SER A 824 -2.50 23.63 34.74
CA SER A 824 -1.77 24.58 35.59
C SER A 824 -0.26 24.40 35.42
N GLU A 825 0.22 23.17 35.50
CA GLU A 825 1.63 22.84 35.28
C GLU A 825 2.10 23.24 33.88
N ALA A 826 1.30 22.99 32.83
CA ALA A 826 1.64 23.37 31.45
C ALA A 826 1.75 24.89 31.22
N LYS A 827 1.19 25.72 32.12
CA LYS A 827 1.40 27.17 32.10
C LYS A 827 2.74 27.54 32.75
N GLY A 828 3.05 26.98 33.92
CA GLY A 828 4.32 27.25 34.62
C GLY A 828 5.54 26.73 33.87
N SER A 829 5.44 25.54 33.26
CA SER A 829 6.54 24.84 32.57
C SER A 829 6.66 25.13 31.07
N LYS A 830 5.92 26.10 30.53
CA LYS A 830 5.92 26.49 29.09
C LYS A 830 5.73 25.31 28.10
N LYS A 831 5.05 24.20 28.50
CA LYS A 831 4.79 22.99 27.69
C LYS A 831 3.81 23.26 26.52
N MET A 832 4.27 23.96 25.48
CA MET A 832 3.49 24.50 24.35
C MET A 832 2.41 23.58 23.74
N PRO A 833 2.64 22.26 23.50
CA PRO A 833 1.60 21.36 22.98
C PRO A 833 0.37 21.27 23.88
N VAL A 834 0.55 21.36 25.20
CA VAL A 834 -0.54 21.36 26.20
C VAL A 834 -1.09 22.77 26.36
N THR A 835 -0.23 23.79 26.51
CA THR A 835 -0.62 25.21 26.68
C THR A 835 -1.60 25.68 25.60
N SER A 836 -1.42 25.24 24.34
CA SER A 836 -2.32 25.54 23.23
C SER A 836 -3.77 25.04 23.39
N LYS A 837 -4.03 24.09 24.29
CA LYS A 837 -5.35 23.49 24.54
C LYS A 837 -6.04 24.08 25.76
N VAL A 838 -5.28 24.62 26.71
CA VAL A 838 -5.78 25.09 28.02
C VAL A 838 -6.95 26.09 27.91
N PRO A 839 -6.96 27.10 27.02
CA PRO A 839 -8.06 28.07 26.97
C PRO A 839 -9.43 27.44 26.64
N ALA A 840 -9.45 26.45 25.74
CA ALA A 840 -10.68 25.76 25.38
C ALA A 840 -11.16 24.85 26.52
N VAL A 841 -10.24 24.08 27.11
CA VAL A 841 -10.57 23.11 28.17
C VAL A 841 -10.96 23.80 29.47
N LYS A 842 -10.32 24.91 29.84
CA LYS A 842 -10.72 25.72 31.01
C LYS A 842 -12.18 26.17 30.89
N ARG A 843 -12.59 26.66 29.71
CA ARG A 843 -13.98 27.06 29.44
C ARG A 843 -14.96 25.89 29.61
N SER A 844 -14.63 24.70 29.11
CA SER A 844 -15.46 23.49 29.29
C SER A 844 -15.61 23.12 30.77
N LEU A 845 -14.53 23.23 31.55
CA LEU A 845 -14.52 22.94 32.98
C LEU A 845 -15.29 23.98 33.82
N GLU A 846 -15.17 25.26 33.49
CA GLU A 846 -15.95 26.34 34.13
C GLU A 846 -17.44 26.18 33.88
N ARG A 847 -17.84 25.88 32.63
CA ARG A 847 -19.23 25.55 32.28
C ARG A 847 -19.72 24.31 33.01
N TYR A 848 -18.89 23.28 33.17
CA TYR A 848 -19.23 22.08 33.93
C TYR A 848 -19.51 22.39 35.41
N VAL A 849 -18.61 23.12 36.07
CA VAL A 849 -18.82 23.56 37.46
C VAL A 849 -20.12 24.34 37.61
N PHE A 850 -20.41 25.27 36.69
CA PHE A 850 -21.65 26.04 36.72
C PHE A 850 -22.91 25.17 36.53
N CYS A 851 -22.93 24.30 35.51
CA CYS A 851 -24.08 23.45 35.22
C CYS A 851 -24.33 22.40 36.32
N ILE A 852 -23.28 21.84 36.92
CA ILE A 852 -23.40 20.93 38.06
C ILE A 852 -23.94 21.65 39.30
N LYS A 853 -23.48 22.89 39.59
CA LYS A 853 -24.07 23.69 40.68
C LYS A 853 -25.57 23.92 40.44
N ALA A 854 -25.96 24.33 39.24
CA ALA A 854 -27.37 24.52 38.88
C ALA A 854 -28.20 23.22 39.02
N LEU A 855 -27.67 22.08 38.57
CA LEU A 855 -28.30 20.77 38.73
C LEU A 855 -28.54 20.44 40.22
N LEU A 856 -27.53 20.60 41.07
CA LEU A 856 -27.61 20.32 42.51
C LEU A 856 -28.61 21.23 43.25
N HIS A 857 -28.69 22.51 42.87
CA HIS A 857 -29.62 23.49 43.46
C HIS A 857 -31.07 23.35 42.98
N SER A 858 -31.34 22.58 41.91
CA SER A 858 -32.69 22.42 41.35
C SER A 858 -33.66 21.60 42.23
N THR A 859 -33.16 20.88 43.24
CA THR A 859 -33.99 20.16 44.22
C THR A 859 -33.94 20.82 45.59
N SER A 860 -35.09 21.29 46.09
CA SER A 860 -35.27 22.04 47.34
C SER A 860 -35.11 21.23 48.65
N GLN A 861 -34.51 20.04 48.59
CA GLN A 861 -34.13 19.27 49.78
C GLN A 861 -32.60 19.09 49.82
N GLY A 862 -32.00 19.85 50.75
CA GLY A 862 -30.57 19.93 50.94
C GLY A 862 -30.00 18.64 51.52
N ASN A 863 -29.12 18.00 50.76
CA ASN A 863 -27.97 17.31 51.32
C ASN A 863 -26.73 18.00 50.74
N SER A 864 -25.85 18.47 51.63
CA SER A 864 -24.72 19.34 51.29
C SER A 864 -23.71 18.62 50.38
N PHE A 865 -23.80 18.84 49.07
CA PHE A 865 -22.73 18.46 48.14
C PHE A 865 -21.68 19.57 48.12
N TRP A 866 -20.67 19.46 48.98
CA TRP A 866 -19.60 20.45 49.06
C TRP A 866 -18.58 20.29 47.92
N MET A 867 -18.73 21.12 46.88
CA MET A 867 -17.73 21.28 45.82
C MET A 867 -16.61 22.20 46.33
N GLY A 868 -15.66 21.62 47.09
CA GLY A 868 -14.58 22.36 47.74
C GLY A 868 -13.70 23.18 46.81
N ASN A 869 -13.17 24.30 47.33
CA ASN A 869 -12.21 25.15 46.62
C ASN A 869 -10.94 24.36 46.28
N LEU A 870 -10.48 24.51 45.04
CA LEU A 870 -9.31 23.78 44.54
C LEU A 870 -8.03 24.54 44.92
N LYS A 871 -7.19 23.94 45.77
CA LYS A 871 -5.80 24.40 45.94
C LYS A 871 -4.99 24.04 44.69
N HIS A 872 -4.08 24.92 44.29
CA HIS A 872 -3.12 24.65 43.21
C HIS A 872 -2.12 23.58 43.69
N LYS A 873 -2.09 22.42 43.02
CA LYS A 873 -1.15 21.33 43.30
C LYS A 873 -0.46 20.83 42.03
N ASN A 874 0.82 20.47 42.13
CA ASN A 874 1.58 19.84 41.03
C ASN A 874 1.14 18.36 40.82
N LEU A 875 1.74 17.66 39.85
CA LEU A 875 1.44 16.22 39.63
C LEU A 875 1.87 15.31 40.80
N GLN A 876 2.81 15.76 41.65
CA GLN A 876 3.32 15.02 42.81
C GLN A 876 2.46 15.19 44.06
N GLY A 877 1.64 16.25 44.13
CA GLY A 877 0.70 16.54 45.23
C GLY A 877 1.02 17.81 46.03
N ASP A 878 2.16 18.44 45.79
CA ASP A 878 2.65 19.61 46.54
C ASP A 878 1.87 20.87 46.17
N GLU A 879 1.64 21.75 47.15
CA GLU A 879 0.92 23.01 46.93
C GLU A 879 1.83 24.03 46.22
N VAL A 880 1.34 24.61 45.12
CA VAL A 880 2.12 25.52 44.26
C VAL A 880 1.49 26.91 44.27
N GLY A 881 2.30 27.96 44.41
CA GLY A 881 1.83 29.34 44.31
C GLY A 881 1.19 29.62 42.95
N SER A 882 0.12 30.43 42.92
CA SER A 882 -0.62 30.77 41.70
C SER A 882 0.04 31.86 40.85
N GLN A 883 1.29 32.23 41.15
CA GLN A 883 2.06 33.30 40.52
C GLN A 883 3.42 32.75 40.04
N LEU A 884 3.92 33.29 38.93
CA LEU A 884 5.26 32.96 38.42
C LEU A 884 6.31 33.57 39.35
N PRO A 885 7.44 32.89 39.62
CA PRO A 885 8.65 33.57 40.06
C PRO A 885 9.03 34.58 38.96
N VAL A 886 9.26 35.82 39.33
CA VAL A 886 10.01 36.76 38.49
C VAL A 886 11.45 36.26 38.49
N SER A 887 12.04 36.12 37.31
CA SER A 887 13.45 35.76 37.17
C SER A 887 14.30 37.00 37.38
N ASP A 888 15.06 37.03 38.49
CA ASP A 888 16.04 38.09 38.78
C ASP A 888 17.30 37.94 37.89
N GLU A 889 17.14 38.25 36.60
CA GLU A 889 18.22 38.31 35.61
C GLU A 889 18.07 39.58 34.73
N GLU A 890 17.92 40.76 35.36
CA GLU A 890 18.02 42.06 34.66
C GLU A 890 18.18 43.24 35.65
N ARG A 891 19.34 43.33 36.34
CA ARG A 891 19.83 44.61 36.91
C ARG A 891 21.32 44.63 37.29
N ASP A 892 22.18 44.69 36.28
CA ASP A 892 23.50 45.31 36.40
C ASP A 892 23.54 46.53 35.48
N GLU A 893 23.45 47.74 36.06
CA GLU A 893 24.03 48.96 35.48
C GLU A 893 24.09 50.10 36.54
N VAL A 894 25.27 50.20 37.16
CA VAL A 894 25.97 51.39 37.69
C VAL A 894 25.24 52.60 38.34
N ALA A 895 25.68 52.85 39.58
CA ALA A 895 26.17 54.13 40.12
C ALA A 895 25.18 55.25 40.59
N SER A 896 25.08 55.35 41.91
CA SER A 896 25.21 56.57 42.76
C SER A 896 24.61 57.92 42.35
N VAL A 897 23.82 58.54 43.26
CA VAL A 897 24.18 59.75 44.05
C VAL A 897 22.97 60.25 44.86
N GLY A 898 23.18 60.62 46.14
CA GLY A 898 22.42 61.66 46.88
C GLY A 898 21.22 61.22 47.73
N ASP A 899 21.42 61.13 49.06
CA ASP A 899 20.99 62.13 50.07
C ASP A 899 19.62 62.83 49.82
N ASP A 900 18.69 62.95 50.77
CA ASP A 900 18.79 63.01 52.24
C ASP A 900 17.38 62.92 52.90
N ASP A 901 17.36 62.73 54.25
CA ASP A 901 16.37 63.24 55.24
C ASP A 901 14.88 62.76 55.20
N ASP A 902 14.17 62.51 56.32
CA ASP A 902 14.53 62.56 57.76
C ASP A 902 13.51 61.78 58.66
N GLU A 903 13.74 61.79 59.98
CA GLU A 903 12.87 61.41 61.12
C GLU A 903 12.54 59.89 61.29
N ALA A 904 13.05 59.17 62.30
CA ALA A 904 12.82 59.27 63.76
C ALA A 904 11.41 58.79 64.19
N GLU A 905 11.19 58.06 65.30
CA GLU A 905 12.01 57.84 66.50
C GLU A 905 11.54 56.59 67.31
N GLN A 906 12.36 56.14 68.29
CA GLN A 906 12.07 55.24 69.44
C GLN A 906 11.85 53.72 69.14
N ALA A 907 12.70 52.77 69.57
CA ALA A 907 13.15 52.38 70.94
C ALA A 907 12.01 51.72 71.77
N GLU A 908 12.15 50.69 72.61
CA GLU A 908 13.22 49.99 73.38
C GLU A 908 12.87 48.47 73.51
N LEU A 909 13.63 47.49 74.06
CA LEU A 909 15.00 47.34 74.61
C LEU A 909 15.39 45.83 74.67
N GLY A 910 16.70 45.53 74.73
CA GLY A 910 17.27 44.33 75.41
C GLY A 910 17.30 42.99 74.64
N GLY A 911 18.35 42.17 74.71
CA GLY A 911 19.66 42.34 75.37
C GLY A 911 20.28 41.00 75.82
N SER A 912 21.60 40.82 75.64
CA SER A 912 22.43 39.64 76.01
C SER A 912 22.07 38.30 75.34
N GLY A 913 23.01 37.41 75.02
CA GLY A 913 24.49 37.46 75.08
C GLY A 913 25.08 36.12 74.62
N ASP A 914 26.38 36.10 74.31
CA ASP A 914 27.42 35.13 74.73
C ASP A 914 27.03 33.62 74.89
N GLU A 915 27.80 32.61 74.43
CA GLU A 915 29.22 32.56 74.02
C GLU A 915 29.56 31.20 73.32
N ILE A 916 30.63 31.18 72.51
CA ILE A 916 31.67 30.12 72.34
C ILE A 916 31.34 28.65 71.97
N GLY A 917 32.12 28.11 71.01
CA GLY A 917 32.50 26.69 70.88
C GLY A 917 32.34 26.13 69.46
N ALA A 918 33.35 26.04 68.58
CA ALA A 918 34.51 25.09 68.60
C ALA A 918 34.04 23.61 68.58
N SER A 919 34.55 22.68 67.75
CA SER A 919 35.67 22.68 66.79
C SER A 919 35.73 21.33 66.03
N GLY A 920 36.42 21.26 64.88
CA GLY A 920 36.81 20.02 64.17
C GLY A 920 35.74 19.44 63.23
N GLU A 921 36.00 19.01 61.99
CA GLU A 921 37.13 18.21 61.46
C GLU A 921 37.19 16.82 62.14
N ASP A 922 37.29 15.69 61.45
CA ASP A 922 37.72 15.47 60.05
C ASP A 922 37.28 14.09 59.49
N GLU A 923 37.80 13.74 58.31
CA GLU A 923 37.96 12.40 57.70
C GLU A 923 36.88 11.83 56.73
N SER A 924 37.21 11.99 55.45
CA SER A 924 37.43 10.92 54.44
C SER A 924 36.25 10.12 53.86
#